data_AF-A0A661WTQ9-F1
#
_entry.id   AF-A0A661WTQ9-F1
#
_cell.length_a   1.000
_cell.length_b   1.000
_cell.length_c   1.000
_cell.angle_alpha   90.00
_cell.angle_beta   90.00
_cell.angle_gamma   90.00
#
_symmetry.space_group_name_H-M   'P 1'
#
loop_
_entity.id
_entity.type
_entity.pdbx_description
1 polymer ?
#
loop_
_entity_poly.entity_id
_entity_poly.type
_entity_poly.pdbx_seq_one_letter_code
_entity_poly.pdbx_strand_id
1 'polypeptide(L)'
;MTESEFQSDEIDNDGDGLIDEVDEGIDEPQEYNPLSPQWDDKAFSSIHELTDTLLGNNKNKLKYYRYLRKYATTETHGRDIYWDERDKTWKNQVNLNTATKKQVHKIIKRANEISHFEPSSKNLRSLSANIIDYHDENNVLSTLGSDYGVEAVCFNEVMANDGSYSLEAEGFQPITGFDKYNYVHRLGIWYNVEDTSWKYGWPIKKVGQSGGQSASVMTNGITARVPHTTTVELKSDMVRVMHNFKYRDFKKVVNSMGGIPNDLWKNAWLKVYQGKNTHPEYIYYPITGNNGNVLTVGYDDNSTYSYRSLTNAWRNKYNSTRIDNLWRPGWAAWSVFPEVSDYWFFPTQYDSAIKPRDNLYYYIYIGEQNFRGNIGNQNNFPFKNVNNTPWKGYNRFMDVDGDPQSGSESEMISIDKNDLKGTTMEIPQGKDKLDMLRWAYKDGKPIRSKNGFLTVGLTTGKKTGYVGGMKKTSDKTAFSNKNAFDVTYIMRPDIIELINISDKPISLRNWKVIINTGSYADQVGLIENATHYSSARHGFYDDPNPSIPPNGYFYLTNNRQVFDTEYGTPKDSSWGTSAQEKYPCFELPDVLWGVRYEITAVKNNNKLVLKDAQWKKNQMKYEMVEIQSPRSYPDRNGPTGIRKSVYGSGRNWVEAQSFINWNIDGVKPGDSVLIVGMPREGGFLSMTLKNEYNQIVARTVEYGSTEPSEMDFSTEKYDPTHYTWVKSAKPTFGGTEAKAHNHSFPRGKMVKPHIKNNPFSTIGEIQLVRKSEDWENIGTKSKGKAGTRALKAIAKFFTTAGVRLDPEEKDVHTIGWKPAFSTITAHKGNRITCANAKWEPGIWKDQTLRMNSGNCKGQKFPVISSTENSITVDGYSVPDGKQLMVNNGDKFSVGPGYATSMFYTRKENDDGIWEWKNKGLERVDYGLYIYGLNDSIDTTEFLEENNNAQLDIAVYNYKTKQFDSMPLSDNSSQDTGKDDPYNIVKNTHRHKYEKSDGFYCGVIHKEHISPAHGIKIKVTSHNVNNSKCSGFAWFDYAYLTPGTVNGKININTASVRVLSALNSITSKLAHNIYYGIDNNGQKTLKPYKNIASVLDVNGITPEIFGKICSLITTRSDQFRIIVKAESISDKNNNGDFNLTEGDKILAKSKIERIIDRADLFN
;
A
#
# COMPACT_ATOMS: atom_id res chain seq x y z
N MET A 1 74.70 0.71 24.09
CA MET A 1 74.67 -0.14 25.28
C MET A 1 75.16 -1.51 24.85
N THR A 2 76.09 -2.08 25.59
CA THR A 2 76.73 -3.37 25.27
C THR A 2 75.98 -4.51 25.97
N GLU A 3 76.03 -5.72 25.43
CA GLU A 3 75.38 -6.94 25.94
C GLU A 3 75.65 -7.21 27.44
N SER A 4 76.77 -6.72 27.97
CA SER A 4 77.11 -6.83 29.39
C SER A 4 76.38 -5.87 30.33
N GLU A 5 75.67 -4.86 29.81
CA GLU A 5 74.89 -3.91 30.63
C GLU A 5 73.48 -4.43 30.96
N PHE A 6 73.00 -5.47 30.25
CA PHE A 6 71.69 -6.12 30.43
C PHE A 6 71.75 -7.38 31.30
N GLN A 7 72.94 -7.80 31.75
CA GLN A 7 73.12 -8.94 32.67
C GLN A 7 73.23 -8.47 34.14
N SER A 8 72.73 -7.27 34.44
CA SER A 8 72.93 -6.59 35.74
C SER A 8 71.87 -5.51 35.98
N ASP A 9 70.69 -5.64 35.37
CA ASP A 9 69.63 -4.65 35.43
C ASP A 9 68.54 -4.99 36.46
N GLU A 10 68.75 -6.05 37.25
CA GLU A 10 67.86 -6.56 38.29
C GLU A 10 66.52 -7.11 37.74
N ILE A 11 66.49 -7.50 36.46
CA ILE A 11 65.34 -8.10 35.76
C ILE A 11 65.66 -9.58 35.46
N ASP A 12 64.61 -10.42 35.38
CA ASP A 12 64.69 -11.85 35.06
C ASP A 12 64.14 -12.02 33.63
N ASN A 13 65.00 -11.81 32.64
CA ASN A 13 64.60 -11.62 31.24
C ASN A 13 64.06 -12.90 30.55
N ASP A 14 64.27 -14.09 31.12
CA ASP A 14 63.70 -15.35 30.61
C ASP A 14 62.60 -15.98 31.50
N GLY A 15 62.36 -15.39 32.67
CA GLY A 15 61.24 -15.67 33.57
C GLY A 15 61.37 -16.99 34.32
N ASP A 16 62.59 -17.49 34.50
CA ASP A 16 62.87 -18.76 35.17
C ASP A 16 62.94 -18.64 36.71
N GLY A 17 62.97 -17.40 37.23
CA GLY A 17 63.01 -17.06 38.64
C GLY A 17 64.40 -16.71 39.18
N LEU A 18 65.44 -16.66 38.33
CA LEU A 18 66.79 -16.21 38.64
C LEU A 18 67.06 -14.87 37.93
N ILE A 19 67.62 -13.90 38.66
CA ILE A 19 67.84 -12.52 38.18
C ILE A 19 69.34 -12.34 37.90
N ASP A 20 69.68 -11.64 36.81
CA ASP A 20 71.03 -11.25 36.39
C ASP A 20 71.96 -12.44 36.07
N GLU A 21 71.47 -13.41 35.28
CA GLU A 21 72.26 -14.58 34.88
C GLU A 21 72.92 -14.46 33.50
N VAL A 22 74.02 -15.19 33.34
CA VAL A 22 74.79 -15.21 32.10
C VAL A 22 73.99 -15.97 31.05
N ASP A 23 73.55 -15.26 30.01
CA ASP A 23 72.75 -15.72 28.86
C ASP A 23 71.20 -15.58 28.98
N GLU A 24 70.67 -14.74 29.89
CA GLU A 24 69.20 -14.53 30.04
C GLU A 24 68.48 -13.84 28.84
N GLY A 25 69.23 -13.39 27.82
CA GLY A 25 68.70 -12.81 26.59
C GLY A 25 68.74 -11.29 26.52
N ILE A 26 68.02 -10.70 25.56
CA ILE A 26 67.88 -9.25 25.35
C ILE A 26 66.38 -8.96 25.30
N ASP A 27 65.91 -7.91 25.99
CA ASP A 27 64.52 -7.41 26.02
C ASP A 27 63.67 -7.87 24.82
N GLU A 28 62.73 -8.79 25.07
CA GLU A 28 61.71 -9.07 24.06
C GLU A 28 60.74 -7.86 23.99
N PRO A 29 60.18 -7.53 22.80
CA PRO A 29 59.20 -6.46 22.60
C PRO A 29 57.87 -6.59 23.38
N GLN A 30 57.82 -7.47 24.37
CA GLN A 30 56.65 -7.90 25.15
C GLN A 30 56.76 -7.50 26.64
N GLU A 31 57.83 -6.79 27.04
CA GLU A 31 58.03 -6.33 28.42
C GLU A 31 57.59 -4.88 28.67
N TYR A 32 57.06 -4.66 29.88
CA TYR A 32 56.42 -3.42 30.32
C TYR A 32 57.45 -2.31 30.60
N ASN A 33 57.51 -1.29 29.74
CA ASN A 33 58.33 -0.10 29.98
C ASN A 33 57.48 1.07 30.55
N PRO A 34 57.63 1.45 31.84
CA PRO A 34 56.82 2.50 32.46
C PRO A 34 57.12 3.92 31.93
N LEU A 35 58.24 4.13 31.23
CA LEU A 35 58.65 5.41 30.68
C LEU A 35 58.35 5.54 29.17
N SER A 36 58.17 4.41 28.47
CA SER A 36 57.84 4.36 27.04
C SER A 36 56.89 3.20 26.71
N PRO A 37 55.62 3.27 27.19
CA PRO A 37 54.62 2.22 27.02
C PRO A 37 54.36 1.84 25.53
N GLN A 38 54.45 0.55 25.18
CA GLN A 38 54.14 0.01 23.85
C GLN A 38 52.86 -0.86 23.86
N TRP A 39 52.45 -1.35 22.69
CA TRP A 39 51.05 -1.64 22.31
C TRP A 39 50.33 -2.76 23.09
N ASP A 40 51.01 -3.46 24.00
CA ASP A 40 50.51 -4.58 24.80
C ASP A 40 50.44 -4.30 26.32
N ASP A 41 50.74 -3.08 26.77
CA ASP A 41 50.58 -2.68 28.16
C ASP A 41 49.13 -2.82 28.65
N LYS A 42 48.87 -3.88 29.43
CA LYS A 42 47.54 -4.17 29.99
C LYS A 42 47.16 -3.15 31.07
N ALA A 43 45.89 -2.79 31.10
CA ALA A 43 45.32 -2.05 32.23
C ALA A 43 45.40 -2.90 33.51
N PHE A 44 45.49 -2.25 34.67
CA PHE A 44 45.32 -2.92 35.96
C PHE A 44 44.00 -3.68 35.99
N SER A 45 44.08 -5.00 35.94
CA SER A 45 42.96 -5.96 35.96
C SER A 45 42.20 -5.93 37.28
N SER A 46 42.80 -5.35 38.31
CA SER A 46 42.22 -5.17 39.62
C SER A 46 42.85 -3.98 40.35
N ILE A 47 42.14 -3.45 41.34
CA ILE A 47 42.71 -2.51 42.31
C ILE A 47 43.95 -3.11 42.99
N HIS A 48 44.02 -4.45 43.07
CA HIS A 48 45.19 -5.16 43.57
C HIS A 48 46.40 -4.89 42.69
N GLU A 49 46.31 -5.15 41.38
CA GLU A 49 47.41 -4.89 40.42
C GLU A 49 47.85 -3.42 40.40
N LEU A 50 46.91 -2.47 40.47
CA LEU A 50 47.21 -1.05 40.62
C LEU A 50 48.02 -0.76 41.89
N THR A 51 47.66 -1.41 43.00
CA THR A 51 48.35 -1.23 44.28
C THR A 51 49.74 -1.89 44.25
N ASP A 52 49.88 -3.00 43.53
CA ASP A 52 51.13 -3.72 43.31
C ASP A 52 52.13 -2.89 42.52
N THR A 53 51.69 -2.25 41.44
CA THR A 53 52.55 -1.46 40.57
C THR A 53 52.89 -0.10 41.16
N LEU A 54 51.96 0.56 41.86
CA LEU A 54 52.23 1.88 42.48
C LEU A 54 53.10 1.79 43.74
N LEU A 55 53.09 0.66 44.46
CA LEU A 55 53.73 0.55 45.78
C LEU A 55 54.82 -0.54 45.87
N GLY A 56 55.03 -1.35 44.82
CA GLY A 56 56.06 -2.38 44.77
C GLY A 56 56.02 -3.34 45.98
N ASN A 57 57.19 -3.63 46.57
CA ASN A 57 57.36 -4.51 47.72
C ASN A 57 57.07 -3.87 49.09
N ASN A 58 56.30 -2.77 49.13
CA ASN A 58 55.99 -2.08 50.38
C ASN A 58 55.13 -2.96 51.32
N LYS A 59 55.60 -3.16 52.57
CA LYS A 59 54.92 -3.97 53.60
C LYS A 59 53.49 -3.49 53.94
N ASN A 60 53.14 -2.26 53.59
CA ASN A 60 51.81 -1.68 53.84
C ASN A 60 50.82 -1.82 52.65
N LYS A 61 51.21 -2.52 51.58
CA LYS A 61 50.41 -2.74 50.35
C LYS A 61 48.96 -3.19 50.62
N LEU A 62 48.76 -4.08 51.59
CA LEU A 62 47.42 -4.57 51.96
C LEU A 62 46.53 -3.48 52.60
N LYS A 63 47.13 -2.52 53.32
CA LYS A 63 46.41 -1.39 53.93
C LYS A 63 45.92 -0.42 52.85
N TYR A 64 46.80 -0.06 51.90
CA TYR A 64 46.45 0.82 50.78
C TYR A 64 45.46 0.18 49.82
N TYR A 65 45.61 -1.12 49.51
CA TYR A 65 44.61 -1.86 48.73
C TYR A 65 43.23 -1.83 49.41
N ARG A 66 43.16 -2.10 50.72
CA ARG A 66 41.90 -2.04 51.49
C ARG A 66 41.28 -0.64 51.52
N TYR A 67 42.12 0.40 51.46
CA TYR A 67 41.66 1.79 51.43
C TYR A 67 41.17 2.16 50.02
N LEU A 68 41.98 1.91 48.98
CA LEU A 68 41.66 2.15 47.57
C LEU A 68 40.41 1.38 47.14
N ARG A 69 40.24 0.11 47.55
CA ARG A 69 39.02 -0.68 47.32
C ARG A 69 37.73 0.01 47.76
N LYS A 70 37.78 0.86 48.78
CA LYS A 70 36.59 1.56 49.30
C LYS A 70 36.21 2.78 48.46
N TYR A 71 37.13 3.31 47.67
CA TYR A 71 37.00 4.60 47.00
C TYR A 71 37.29 4.57 45.49
N ALA A 72 37.88 3.48 44.98
CA ALA A 72 38.21 3.24 43.59
C ALA A 72 37.55 1.94 43.11
N THR A 73 37.24 1.87 41.83
CA THR A 73 36.74 0.68 41.12
C THR A 73 37.39 0.67 39.73
N THR A 74 37.64 -0.51 39.18
CA THR A 74 38.03 -0.66 37.76
C THR A 74 36.77 -0.61 36.89
N GLU A 75 36.01 0.47 36.99
CA GLU A 75 34.93 0.75 36.04
C GLU A 75 35.55 1.21 34.72
N THR A 76 35.31 0.44 33.67
CA THR A 76 35.76 0.78 32.31
C THR A 76 34.64 1.53 31.60
N HIS A 77 34.99 2.70 31.06
CA HIS A 77 34.13 3.42 30.14
C HIS A 77 34.44 2.92 28.72
N GLY A 78 33.40 2.58 27.96
CA GLY A 78 33.55 2.24 26.55
C GLY A 78 33.15 3.43 25.70
N ARG A 79 34.09 3.97 24.91
CA ARG A 79 33.73 4.85 23.80
C ARG A 79 33.37 3.97 22.61
N ASP A 80 32.21 4.23 22.01
CA ASP A 80 31.76 3.55 20.80
C ASP A 80 32.53 4.10 19.58
N ILE A 81 33.81 3.77 19.53
CA ILE A 81 34.77 4.09 18.48
C ILE A 81 35.37 2.81 17.91
N TYR A 82 35.82 2.87 16.67
CA TYR A 82 36.50 1.77 16.00
C TYR A 82 37.85 2.23 15.45
N TRP A 83 38.79 1.29 15.36
CA TRP A 83 40.10 1.54 14.75
C TRP A 83 39.95 1.48 13.23
N ASP A 84 40.32 2.57 12.56
CA ASP A 84 40.39 2.65 11.11
C ASP A 84 41.77 2.17 10.63
N GLU A 85 41.85 0.93 10.14
CA GLU A 85 43.11 0.37 9.61
C GLU A 85 43.68 1.13 8.40
N ARG A 86 42.84 1.85 7.63
CA ARG A 86 43.29 2.59 6.44
C ARG A 86 43.95 3.90 6.83
N ASP A 87 43.29 4.63 7.72
CA ASP A 87 43.72 5.96 8.15
C ASP A 87 44.64 5.91 9.36
N LYS A 88 44.77 4.74 10.01
CA LYS A 88 45.49 4.52 11.27
C LYS A 88 45.03 5.49 12.37
N THR A 89 43.73 5.72 12.45
CA THR A 89 43.10 6.65 13.40
C THR A 89 41.86 6.04 14.03
N TRP A 90 41.56 6.43 15.26
CA TRP A 90 40.28 6.11 15.89
C TRP A 90 39.15 6.95 15.31
N LYS A 91 38.01 6.32 15.01
CA LYS A 91 36.82 6.98 14.48
C LYS A 91 35.58 6.62 15.27
N ASN A 92 34.63 7.55 15.36
CA ASN A 92 33.34 7.30 15.99
C ASN A 92 32.54 6.25 15.20
N GLN A 93 31.95 5.30 15.91
CA GLN A 93 30.89 4.47 15.35
C GLN A 93 29.67 5.34 15.07
N VAL A 94 28.85 4.90 14.12
CA VAL A 94 27.60 5.59 13.79
C VAL A 94 26.46 4.90 14.50
N ASN A 95 25.58 5.67 15.13
CA ASN A 95 24.41 5.09 15.78
C ASN A 95 23.37 4.69 14.74
N LEU A 96 23.07 3.39 14.69
CA LEU A 96 22.17 2.77 13.72
C LEU A 96 20.73 3.33 13.79
N ASN A 97 20.29 3.75 14.97
CA ASN A 97 18.94 4.30 15.19
C ASN A 97 18.79 5.75 14.72
N THR A 98 19.91 6.42 14.41
CA THR A 98 19.89 7.83 14.02
C THR A 98 20.63 8.17 12.74
N ALA A 99 21.42 7.22 12.24
CA ALA A 99 22.16 7.37 11.00
C ALA A 99 21.23 7.76 9.85
N THR A 100 21.62 8.78 9.10
CA THR A 100 20.99 9.05 7.80
C THR A 100 21.25 7.89 6.85
N LYS A 101 20.36 7.67 5.88
CA LYS A 101 20.53 6.64 4.84
C LYS A 101 21.87 6.71 4.10
N LYS A 102 22.43 7.92 3.95
CA LYS A 102 23.75 8.15 3.33
C LYS A 102 24.89 7.68 4.22
N GLN A 103 24.79 7.92 5.54
CA GLN A 103 25.76 7.42 6.52
C GLN A 103 25.77 5.90 6.55
N VAL A 104 24.58 5.29 6.62
CA VAL A 104 24.40 3.83 6.57
C VAL A 104 25.04 3.27 5.30
N HIS A 105 24.73 3.85 4.13
CA HIS A 105 25.29 3.38 2.86
C HIS A 105 26.81 3.51 2.77
N LYS A 106 27.39 4.65 3.19
CA LYS A 106 28.85 4.86 3.19
C LYS A 106 29.54 3.82 4.05
N ILE A 107 28.99 3.53 5.23
CA ILE A 107 29.53 2.52 6.15
C ILE A 107 29.40 1.10 5.59
N ILE A 108 28.24 0.75 5.03
CA ILE A 108 28.01 -0.58 4.46
C ILE A 108 28.91 -0.84 3.25
N LYS A 109 29.07 0.15 2.36
CA LYS A 109 30.00 0.07 1.24
C LYS A 109 31.43 -0.17 1.73
N ARG A 110 31.85 0.60 2.73
CA ARG A 110 33.16 0.47 3.36
C ARG A 110 33.35 -0.88 4.05
N ALA A 111 32.33 -1.39 4.73
CA ALA A 111 32.34 -2.71 5.34
C ALA A 111 32.55 -3.80 4.29
N ASN A 112 31.87 -3.68 3.15
CA ASN A 112 31.97 -4.59 2.02
C ASN A 112 33.34 -4.53 1.30
N GLU A 113 34.00 -3.37 1.29
CA GLU A 113 35.38 -3.25 0.78
C GLU A 113 36.40 -3.96 1.67
N ILE A 114 36.21 -3.94 3.00
CA ILE A 114 37.12 -4.62 3.94
C ILE A 114 36.85 -6.12 4.00
N SER A 115 35.56 -6.50 4.02
CA SER A 115 35.14 -7.90 4.06
C SER A 115 33.99 -8.09 3.08
N HIS A 116 34.32 -8.52 1.87
CA HIS A 116 33.35 -8.67 0.80
C HIS A 116 32.23 -9.64 1.17
N PHE A 117 30.98 -9.17 1.19
CA PHE A 117 29.78 -9.96 1.50
C PHE A 117 28.63 -9.76 0.50
N GLU A 118 28.67 -8.72 -0.33
CA GLU A 118 27.65 -8.42 -1.35
C GLU A 118 28.33 -7.91 -2.64
N PRO A 119 28.22 -8.62 -3.77
CA PRO A 119 28.82 -8.21 -5.04
C PRO A 119 28.12 -7.04 -5.74
N SER A 120 26.81 -6.84 -5.50
CA SER A 120 25.99 -5.86 -6.21
C SER A 120 25.91 -4.52 -5.47
N SER A 121 26.39 -3.45 -6.11
CA SER A 121 26.21 -2.09 -5.58
C SER A 121 24.74 -1.69 -5.44
N LYS A 122 23.85 -2.25 -6.28
CA LYS A 122 22.40 -2.07 -6.18
C LYS A 122 21.87 -2.67 -4.88
N ASN A 123 22.26 -3.91 -4.58
CA ASN A 123 21.85 -4.60 -3.37
C ASN A 123 22.36 -3.91 -2.10
N LEU A 124 23.57 -3.34 -2.12
CA LEU A 124 24.07 -2.52 -1.02
C LEU A 124 23.20 -1.27 -0.75
N ARG A 125 22.60 -0.67 -1.80
CA ARG A 125 21.68 0.46 -1.64
C ARG A 125 20.34 0.03 -1.05
N SER A 126 19.75 -1.04 -1.58
CA SER A 126 18.54 -1.65 -1.02
C SER A 126 18.74 -2.06 0.43
N LEU A 127 19.89 -2.66 0.76
CA LEU A 127 20.22 -3.02 2.15
C LEU A 127 20.27 -1.82 3.08
N SER A 128 20.81 -0.69 2.59
CA SER A 128 20.87 0.55 3.36
C SER A 128 19.46 1.11 3.60
N ALA A 129 18.57 1.01 2.62
CA ALA A 129 17.17 1.40 2.76
C ALA A 129 16.41 0.47 3.73
N ASN A 130 16.56 -0.85 3.59
CA ASN A 130 15.96 -1.85 4.48
C ASN A 130 16.39 -1.68 5.94
N ILE A 131 17.63 -1.22 6.20
CA ILE A 131 18.08 -0.93 7.56
C ILE A 131 17.31 0.22 8.17
N ILE A 132 16.99 1.27 7.40
CA ILE A 132 16.19 2.41 7.85
C ILE A 132 14.74 1.97 8.08
N ASP A 133 14.11 1.36 7.07
CA ASP A 133 12.71 0.90 7.12
C ASP A 133 12.47 -0.14 8.23
N TYR A 134 13.51 -0.90 8.60
CA TYR A 134 13.38 -1.85 9.71
C TYR A 134 12.97 -1.18 11.03
N HIS A 135 13.45 0.04 11.27
CA HIS A 135 13.35 0.70 12.57
C HIS A 135 12.49 1.97 12.59
N ASP A 136 12.18 2.58 11.45
CA ASP A 136 11.37 3.79 11.40
C ASP A 136 9.89 3.51 11.69
N GLU A 137 9.17 4.50 12.22
CA GLU A 137 7.80 4.31 12.71
C GLU A 137 6.74 4.87 11.76
N ASN A 138 7.18 5.60 10.74
CA ASN A 138 6.34 6.36 9.83
C ASN A 138 5.74 5.47 8.72
N ASN A 139 6.23 4.25 8.58
CA ASN A 139 5.90 3.30 7.51
C ASN A 139 6.17 3.88 6.11
N VAL A 140 7.23 4.67 5.95
CA VAL A 140 7.57 5.37 4.71
C VAL A 140 8.73 4.67 4.03
N LEU A 141 8.47 4.18 2.82
CA LEU A 141 9.44 3.48 2.01
C LEU A 141 10.72 4.31 1.78
N SER A 142 11.84 3.88 2.37
CA SER A 142 13.13 4.53 2.16
C SER A 142 13.62 4.33 0.73
N THR A 143 14.23 5.40 0.19
CA THR A 143 14.84 5.38 -1.15
C THR A 143 16.28 5.83 -1.12
N LEU A 144 17.13 5.12 -1.85
CA LEU A 144 18.51 5.50 -2.10
C LEU A 144 18.84 5.34 -3.60
N GLY A 145 18.84 6.46 -4.33
CA GLY A 145 18.87 6.42 -5.79
C GLY A 145 17.52 5.95 -6.34
N SER A 146 17.55 4.99 -7.26
CA SER A 146 16.35 4.36 -7.83
C SER A 146 15.88 3.12 -7.05
N ASP A 147 16.58 2.75 -5.97
CA ASP A 147 16.32 1.54 -5.20
C ASP A 147 15.49 1.87 -3.95
N TYR A 148 14.54 0.99 -3.65
CA TYR A 148 13.59 1.09 -2.55
C TYR A 148 13.93 0.08 -1.46
N GLY A 149 13.58 0.43 -0.21
CA GLY A 149 13.60 -0.50 0.91
C GLY A 149 12.33 -1.37 0.99
N VAL A 150 12.07 -1.90 2.18
CA VAL A 150 10.96 -2.82 2.46
C VAL A 150 10.21 -2.30 3.66
N GLU A 151 8.94 -2.00 3.44
CA GLU A 151 8.07 -1.43 4.46
C GLU A 151 7.11 -2.47 5.05
N ALA A 152 6.51 -2.13 6.19
CA ALA A 152 5.61 -3.00 6.92
C ALA A 152 4.37 -3.45 6.13
N VAL A 153 3.84 -2.64 5.20
CA VAL A 153 2.76 -3.05 4.29
C VAL A 153 3.33 -3.42 2.93
N CYS A 154 3.10 -4.66 2.51
CA CYS A 154 3.54 -5.18 1.22
C CYS A 154 2.35 -5.64 0.38
N PHE A 155 2.46 -5.52 -0.94
CA PHE A 155 1.58 -6.22 -1.86
C PHE A 155 1.86 -7.72 -1.78
N ASN A 156 0.83 -8.55 -1.65
CA ASN A 156 1.00 -10.01 -1.60
C ASN A 156 0.54 -10.68 -2.89
N GLU A 157 -0.66 -10.33 -3.36
CA GLU A 157 -1.29 -10.96 -4.51
C GLU A 157 -2.13 -9.94 -5.29
N VAL A 158 -2.13 -10.07 -6.61
CA VAL A 158 -2.87 -9.23 -7.54
C VAL A 158 -3.60 -10.10 -8.55
N MET A 159 -4.91 -9.94 -8.63
CA MET A 159 -5.72 -10.38 -9.75
C MET A 159 -6.18 -9.12 -10.48
N ALA A 160 -5.62 -8.92 -11.67
CA ALA A 160 -6.06 -7.88 -12.58
C ALA A 160 -7.45 -8.23 -13.13
N ASN A 161 -8.08 -7.28 -13.81
CA ASN A 161 -9.41 -7.37 -14.41
C ASN A 161 -9.54 -8.37 -15.56
N ASP A 162 -8.98 -9.56 -15.40
CA ASP A 162 -8.69 -10.49 -16.47
C ASP A 162 -9.97 -11.15 -16.97
N GLY A 163 -10.20 -10.99 -18.26
CA GLY A 163 -11.38 -11.50 -18.93
C GLY A 163 -12.59 -10.56 -18.84
N SER A 164 -12.39 -9.29 -18.51
CA SER A 164 -13.32 -8.21 -18.88
C SER A 164 -13.29 -7.94 -20.38
N TYR A 165 -14.45 -7.66 -20.98
CA TYR A 165 -14.59 -7.39 -22.40
C TYR A 165 -15.91 -6.69 -22.72
N SER A 166 -16.02 -6.16 -23.93
CA SER A 166 -17.26 -5.63 -24.48
C SER A 166 -17.65 -6.41 -25.73
N LEU A 167 -18.93 -6.73 -25.87
CA LEU A 167 -19.49 -7.27 -27.11
C LEU A 167 -20.61 -6.37 -27.62
N GLU A 168 -20.53 -6.04 -28.90
CA GLU A 168 -21.55 -5.25 -29.57
C GLU A 168 -22.76 -6.13 -29.89
N ALA A 169 -23.94 -5.55 -29.67
CA ALA A 169 -25.22 -6.14 -29.99
C ALA A 169 -25.28 -6.49 -31.47
N GLU A 170 -24.75 -5.65 -32.36
CA GLU A 170 -24.73 -5.89 -33.82
C GLU A 170 -24.13 -7.24 -34.25
N GLY A 171 -23.26 -7.83 -33.43
CA GLY A 171 -22.65 -9.15 -33.65
C GLY A 171 -23.66 -10.30 -33.77
N PHE A 172 -24.96 -10.07 -33.54
CA PHE A 172 -26.01 -11.08 -33.70
C PHE A 172 -26.39 -11.39 -35.15
N GLN A 173 -25.98 -10.60 -36.15
CA GLN A 173 -26.44 -10.84 -37.53
C GLN A 173 -25.84 -12.16 -38.06
N PRO A 174 -26.63 -13.18 -38.42
CA PRO A 174 -26.12 -14.47 -38.84
C PRO A 174 -25.37 -14.44 -40.19
N ILE A 175 -25.53 -13.33 -40.94
CA ILE A 175 -25.16 -13.13 -42.35
C ILE A 175 -23.71 -12.67 -42.51
N THR A 176 -23.11 -12.08 -41.48
CA THR A 176 -21.74 -11.56 -41.53
C THR A 176 -20.76 -12.64 -41.06
N GLY A 177 -19.56 -12.66 -41.66
CA GLY A 177 -18.48 -13.62 -41.37
C GLY A 177 -17.82 -13.44 -40.00
N PHE A 178 -18.57 -13.06 -38.97
CA PHE A 178 -18.08 -12.95 -37.61
C PHE A 178 -17.62 -14.32 -37.11
N ASP A 179 -16.49 -14.30 -36.38
CA ASP A 179 -15.99 -15.46 -35.66
C ASP A 179 -17.07 -15.95 -34.67
N LYS A 180 -17.16 -17.27 -34.48
CA LYS A 180 -18.11 -17.90 -33.56
C LYS A 180 -17.97 -17.39 -32.11
N TYR A 181 -16.81 -16.81 -31.77
CA TYR A 181 -16.52 -16.25 -30.47
C TYR A 181 -17.10 -14.84 -30.26
N ASN A 182 -17.34 -14.06 -31.32
CA ASN A 182 -17.95 -12.73 -31.24
C ASN A 182 -19.46 -12.73 -31.52
N TYR A 183 -20.06 -13.91 -31.72
CA TYR A 183 -21.46 -14.03 -32.11
C TYR A 183 -22.37 -13.97 -30.88
N VAL A 184 -23.12 -12.88 -30.75
CA VAL A 184 -24.15 -12.73 -29.72
C VAL A 184 -25.43 -13.40 -30.20
N HIS A 185 -25.96 -14.37 -29.47
CA HIS A 185 -27.25 -14.96 -29.86
C HIS A 185 -28.38 -14.06 -29.34
N ARG A 186 -29.11 -13.43 -30.25
CA ARG A 186 -30.38 -12.75 -29.93
C ARG A 186 -31.53 -13.74 -30.08
N LEU A 187 -32.37 -13.88 -29.06
CA LEU A 187 -33.52 -14.77 -29.07
C LEU A 187 -34.50 -14.36 -30.18
N GLY A 188 -34.87 -13.08 -30.26
CA GLY A 188 -35.76 -12.53 -31.28
C GLY A 188 -35.33 -12.77 -32.73
N ILE A 189 -34.04 -12.94 -33.02
CA ILE A 189 -33.60 -13.26 -34.39
C ILE A 189 -34.21 -14.57 -34.88
N TRP A 190 -34.22 -15.60 -34.03
CA TRP A 190 -34.67 -16.93 -34.45
C TRP A 190 -36.18 -17.01 -34.69
N TYR A 191 -36.95 -16.06 -34.17
CA TYR A 191 -38.40 -16.00 -34.38
C TYR A 191 -38.81 -14.95 -35.41
N ASN A 192 -37.94 -14.00 -35.76
CA ASN A 192 -38.24 -12.87 -36.65
C ASN A 192 -37.42 -12.85 -37.97
N VAL A 193 -36.62 -13.87 -38.32
CA VAL A 193 -35.80 -13.85 -39.56
C VAL A 193 -36.66 -13.57 -40.80
N GLU A 194 -36.51 -12.39 -41.39
CA GLU A 194 -37.21 -11.96 -42.61
C GLU A 194 -36.47 -12.36 -43.89
N ASP A 195 -36.20 -13.65 -44.07
CA ASP A 195 -35.73 -14.12 -45.38
C ASP A 195 -36.89 -14.33 -46.35
N THR A 196 -36.58 -14.11 -47.63
CA THR A 196 -37.45 -14.03 -48.82
C THR A 196 -38.28 -15.28 -49.13
N SER A 197 -38.34 -16.27 -48.24
CA SER A 197 -39.13 -17.49 -48.44
C SER A 197 -39.91 -17.92 -47.19
N TRP A 198 -41.11 -18.45 -47.45
CA TRP A 198 -42.01 -19.13 -46.50
C TRP A 198 -41.41 -20.34 -45.78
N LYS A 199 -40.16 -20.72 -46.10
CA LYS A 199 -39.47 -21.92 -45.63
C LYS A 199 -38.89 -21.77 -44.20
N TYR A 200 -38.90 -20.57 -43.62
CA TYR A 200 -38.35 -20.26 -42.29
C TYR A 200 -39.44 -19.75 -41.34
N GLY A 201 -39.49 -20.29 -40.12
CA GLY A 201 -40.43 -19.92 -39.06
C GLY A 201 -40.84 -21.10 -38.16
N TRP A 202 -41.79 -20.85 -37.26
CA TRP A 202 -42.28 -21.79 -36.26
C TRP A 202 -43.62 -22.40 -36.70
N PRO A 203 -43.73 -23.74 -36.79
CA PRO A 203 -44.99 -24.38 -37.11
C PRO A 203 -46.02 -24.18 -36.00
N ILE A 204 -47.25 -23.82 -36.37
CA ILE A 204 -48.38 -23.89 -35.43
C ILE A 204 -48.70 -25.36 -35.15
N LYS A 205 -48.58 -25.79 -33.90
CA LYS A 205 -49.00 -27.11 -33.42
C LYS A 205 -50.51 -27.16 -33.22
N LYS A 206 -51.07 -26.15 -32.54
CA LYS A 206 -52.49 -26.09 -32.17
C LYS A 206 -52.96 -24.64 -32.05
N VAL A 207 -54.20 -24.38 -32.48
CA VAL A 207 -54.93 -23.15 -32.18
C VAL A 207 -56.06 -23.48 -31.19
N GLY A 208 -56.22 -22.69 -30.14
CA GLY A 208 -57.28 -22.79 -29.15
C GLY A 208 -58.67 -22.50 -29.73
N GLN A 209 -59.71 -22.69 -28.91
CA GLN A 209 -61.09 -22.37 -29.30
C GLN A 209 -61.33 -20.85 -29.36
N SER A 210 -62.23 -20.41 -30.24
CA SER A 210 -62.71 -19.02 -30.26
C SER A 210 -63.50 -18.69 -28.99
N GLY A 211 -63.43 -17.44 -28.52
CA GLY A 211 -64.24 -16.96 -27.39
C GLY A 211 -63.49 -16.70 -26.09
N GLY A 212 -62.17 -16.49 -26.12
CA GLY A 212 -61.42 -16.03 -24.95
C GLY A 212 -61.81 -14.61 -24.50
N GLN A 213 -61.48 -14.28 -23.25
CA GLN A 213 -61.80 -12.98 -22.65
C GLN A 213 -61.07 -11.82 -23.36
N SER A 214 -61.65 -10.62 -23.26
CA SER A 214 -60.97 -9.40 -23.71
C SER A 214 -59.68 -9.20 -22.89
N ALA A 215 -58.59 -8.85 -23.55
CA ALA A 215 -57.32 -8.58 -22.90
C ALA A 215 -56.82 -7.17 -23.22
N SER A 216 -55.93 -6.68 -22.37
CA SER A 216 -55.21 -5.44 -22.60
C SER A 216 -53.82 -5.77 -23.15
N VAL A 217 -53.39 -5.08 -24.19
CA VAL A 217 -52.06 -5.22 -24.79
C VAL A 217 -51.49 -3.86 -25.11
N MET A 218 -50.20 -3.67 -24.84
CA MET A 218 -49.49 -2.49 -25.33
C MET A 218 -49.24 -2.71 -26.82
N THR A 219 -49.98 -2.01 -27.66
CA THR A 219 -49.84 -2.13 -29.11
C THR A 219 -49.73 -0.74 -29.70
N ASN A 220 -48.61 -0.47 -30.35
CA ASN A 220 -48.30 0.86 -30.88
C ASN A 220 -48.29 1.93 -29.78
N GLY A 221 -47.55 1.69 -28.69
CA GLY A 221 -47.31 2.69 -27.62
C GLY A 221 -48.54 3.13 -26.83
N ILE A 222 -49.70 2.52 -27.07
CA ILE A 222 -50.92 2.74 -26.31
C ILE A 222 -51.45 1.40 -25.82
N THR A 223 -52.03 1.43 -24.63
CA THR A 223 -52.79 0.30 -24.10
C THR A 223 -54.07 0.15 -24.93
N ALA A 224 -54.16 -0.89 -25.75
CA ALA A 224 -55.38 -1.21 -26.50
C ALA A 224 -56.08 -2.42 -25.89
N ARG A 225 -57.41 -2.39 -25.93
CA ARG A 225 -58.25 -3.52 -25.54
C ARG A 225 -58.55 -4.37 -26.77
N VAL A 226 -58.11 -5.62 -26.78
CA VAL A 226 -58.51 -6.60 -27.79
C VAL A 226 -59.79 -7.31 -27.35
N PRO A 227 -60.82 -7.42 -28.20
CA PRO A 227 -62.13 -7.91 -27.79
C PRO A 227 -62.11 -9.40 -27.44
N HIS A 228 -61.28 -10.18 -28.12
CA HIS A 228 -61.15 -11.61 -27.91
C HIS A 228 -59.69 -12.06 -27.90
N THR A 229 -59.42 -13.18 -27.24
CA THR A 229 -58.12 -13.86 -27.23
C THR A 229 -58.27 -15.34 -27.57
N THR A 230 -57.20 -15.95 -28.07
CA THR A 230 -57.08 -17.41 -28.25
C THR A 230 -55.64 -17.84 -27.98
N THR A 231 -55.43 -19.12 -27.69
CA THR A 231 -54.08 -19.67 -27.57
C THR A 231 -53.54 -20.18 -28.92
N VAL A 232 -52.24 -20.05 -29.13
CA VAL A 232 -51.50 -20.60 -30.27
C VAL A 232 -50.29 -21.34 -29.72
N GLU A 233 -50.30 -22.66 -29.79
CA GLU A 233 -49.16 -23.50 -29.41
C GLU A 233 -48.25 -23.67 -30.61
N LEU A 234 -46.98 -23.29 -30.47
CA LEU A 234 -45.93 -23.49 -31.47
C LEU A 234 -45.19 -24.80 -31.21
N LYS A 235 -44.70 -25.46 -32.28
CA LYS A 235 -43.74 -26.56 -32.13
C LYS A 235 -42.41 -26.04 -31.60
N SER A 236 -41.68 -26.84 -30.84
CA SER A 236 -40.37 -26.48 -30.26
C SER A 236 -39.24 -26.29 -31.27
N ASP A 237 -39.39 -26.79 -32.50
CA ASP A 237 -38.40 -26.68 -33.56
C ASP A 237 -38.94 -25.92 -34.77
N MET A 238 -38.06 -25.12 -35.39
CA MET A 238 -38.32 -24.39 -36.63
C MET A 238 -38.47 -25.29 -37.86
N VAL A 239 -39.22 -24.83 -38.87
CA VAL A 239 -39.46 -25.54 -40.14
C VAL A 239 -38.15 -25.82 -40.92
N ARG A 240 -37.21 -24.87 -40.94
CA ARG A 240 -35.85 -24.98 -41.47
C ARG A 240 -34.92 -23.97 -40.79
N VAL A 241 -33.62 -24.27 -40.82
CA VAL A 241 -32.57 -23.46 -40.19
C VAL A 241 -31.48 -23.17 -41.24
N MET A 242 -31.08 -21.90 -41.41
CA MET A 242 -30.01 -21.54 -42.36
C MET A 242 -28.60 -21.96 -41.91
N HIS A 243 -28.34 -22.03 -40.59
CA HIS A 243 -27.01 -22.32 -40.02
C HIS A 243 -27.09 -23.34 -38.88
N ASN A 244 -26.93 -24.62 -39.20
CA ASN A 244 -27.17 -25.74 -38.27
C ASN A 244 -26.40 -25.64 -36.94
N PHE A 245 -25.15 -25.16 -36.93
CA PHE A 245 -24.38 -25.02 -35.69
C PHE A 245 -24.88 -23.86 -34.80
N LYS A 246 -25.16 -22.69 -35.38
CA LYS A 246 -25.67 -21.51 -34.65
C LYS A 246 -27.03 -21.80 -33.97
N TYR A 247 -27.90 -22.56 -34.65
CA TYR A 247 -29.18 -22.99 -34.08
C TYR A 247 -29.04 -24.10 -33.04
N ARG A 248 -28.04 -24.98 -33.17
CA ARG A 248 -27.74 -25.95 -32.12
C ARG A 248 -27.32 -25.26 -30.83
N ASP A 249 -26.46 -24.25 -30.92
CA ASP A 249 -26.00 -23.48 -29.76
C ASP A 249 -27.14 -22.64 -29.17
N PHE A 250 -27.96 -22.04 -30.02
CA PHE A 250 -29.24 -21.44 -29.63
C PHE A 250 -30.13 -22.40 -28.80
N LYS A 251 -30.37 -23.62 -29.29
CA LYS A 251 -31.18 -24.62 -28.56
C LYS A 251 -30.55 -25.01 -27.23
N LYS A 252 -29.22 -25.20 -27.19
CA LYS A 252 -28.52 -25.48 -25.93
C LYS A 252 -28.77 -24.39 -24.90
N VAL A 253 -28.69 -23.13 -25.32
CA VAL A 253 -28.87 -21.98 -24.43
C VAL A 253 -30.32 -21.85 -23.96
N VAL A 254 -31.31 -21.94 -24.86
CA VAL A 254 -32.73 -21.94 -24.50
C VAL A 254 -33.07 -23.06 -23.51
N ASN A 255 -32.55 -24.26 -23.75
CA ASN A 255 -32.75 -25.38 -22.83
C ASN A 255 -32.10 -25.11 -21.46
N SER A 256 -30.96 -24.44 -21.41
CA SER A 256 -30.27 -24.10 -20.16
C SER A 256 -30.99 -23.06 -19.30
N MET A 257 -31.86 -22.25 -19.91
CA MET A 257 -32.77 -21.35 -19.20
C MET A 257 -34.02 -22.06 -18.66
N GLY A 258 -34.23 -23.34 -19.00
CA GLY A 258 -35.47 -24.05 -18.71
C GLY A 258 -36.57 -23.84 -19.76
N GLY A 259 -36.25 -23.27 -20.93
CA GLY A 259 -37.20 -23.01 -22.02
C GLY A 259 -37.40 -21.54 -22.31
N ILE A 260 -38.51 -21.21 -22.99
CA ILE A 260 -38.88 -19.83 -23.30
C ILE A 260 -39.53 -19.18 -22.06
N PRO A 261 -39.02 -18.02 -21.60
CA PRO A 261 -39.59 -17.32 -20.45
C PRO A 261 -41.04 -16.90 -20.68
N ASN A 262 -41.81 -16.86 -19.59
CA ASN A 262 -43.18 -16.38 -19.62
C ASN A 262 -43.21 -14.90 -19.99
N ASP A 263 -44.22 -14.51 -20.75
CA ASP A 263 -44.48 -13.14 -21.21
C ASP A 263 -43.34 -12.41 -21.92
N LEU A 264 -42.27 -13.11 -22.30
CA LEU A 264 -41.22 -12.59 -23.18
C LEU A 264 -41.78 -11.91 -24.44
N TRP A 265 -42.86 -12.48 -25.00
CA TRP A 265 -43.49 -11.98 -26.22
C TRP A 265 -44.77 -11.19 -25.93
N LYS A 266 -45.07 -10.86 -24.68
CA LYS A 266 -46.13 -9.92 -24.36
C LYS A 266 -45.84 -8.59 -25.08
N ASN A 267 -46.87 -7.98 -25.66
CA ASN A 267 -46.79 -6.77 -26.47
C ASN A 267 -46.06 -6.91 -27.83
N ALA A 268 -45.56 -8.11 -28.15
CA ALA A 268 -45.04 -8.45 -29.48
C ALA A 268 -46.18 -8.81 -30.46
N TRP A 269 -45.83 -9.14 -31.70
CA TRP A 269 -46.77 -9.57 -32.73
C TRP A 269 -46.49 -10.96 -33.24
N LEU A 270 -47.53 -11.79 -33.33
CA LEU A 270 -47.51 -13.03 -34.08
C LEU A 270 -47.77 -12.72 -35.57
N LYS A 271 -46.77 -12.94 -36.41
CA LYS A 271 -46.83 -12.89 -37.87
C LYS A 271 -47.26 -14.26 -38.40
N VAL A 272 -48.44 -14.34 -39.00
CA VAL A 272 -49.02 -15.57 -39.54
C VAL A 272 -49.03 -15.53 -41.06
N TYR A 273 -48.33 -16.48 -41.70
CA TYR A 273 -48.16 -16.50 -43.15
C TYR A 273 -49.45 -16.83 -43.91
N GLN A 274 -49.77 -16.06 -44.96
CA GLN A 274 -51.00 -16.22 -45.76
C GLN A 274 -50.87 -16.96 -47.09
N GLY A 275 -49.66 -17.31 -47.56
CA GLY A 275 -49.52 -18.24 -48.70
C GLY A 275 -49.48 -17.68 -50.12
N LYS A 276 -49.22 -16.38 -50.35
CA LYS A 276 -49.09 -15.85 -51.73
C LYS A 276 -47.67 -15.99 -52.29
N ASN A 277 -47.53 -16.49 -53.52
CA ASN A 277 -46.25 -16.78 -54.15
C ASN A 277 -45.66 -15.54 -54.85
N THR A 278 -44.68 -14.92 -54.17
CA THR A 278 -43.51 -14.13 -54.64
C THR A 278 -43.05 -13.15 -53.54
N HIS A 279 -43.98 -12.71 -52.68
CA HIS A 279 -43.73 -11.87 -51.51
C HIS A 279 -44.51 -12.43 -50.30
N PRO A 280 -43.86 -12.70 -49.16
CA PRO A 280 -44.57 -13.29 -48.03
C PRO A 280 -45.52 -12.27 -47.38
N GLU A 281 -46.82 -12.50 -47.52
CA GLU A 281 -47.85 -11.74 -46.81
C GLU A 281 -48.12 -12.36 -45.42
N TYR A 282 -48.18 -11.51 -44.40
CA TYR A 282 -48.44 -11.90 -43.02
C TYR A 282 -49.64 -11.15 -42.45
N ILE A 283 -50.47 -11.85 -41.69
CA ILE A 283 -51.40 -11.22 -40.73
C ILE A 283 -50.69 -11.09 -39.39
N TYR A 284 -50.92 -9.97 -38.72
CA TYR A 284 -50.33 -9.65 -37.43
C TYR A 284 -51.39 -9.78 -36.33
N TYR A 285 -51.13 -10.62 -35.33
CA TYR A 285 -51.96 -10.76 -34.13
C TYR A 285 -51.17 -10.24 -32.92
N PRO A 286 -51.73 -9.30 -32.13
CA PRO A 286 -51.04 -8.82 -30.95
C PRO A 286 -50.96 -9.94 -29.90
N ILE A 287 -49.78 -10.12 -29.30
CA ILE A 287 -49.55 -11.14 -28.27
C ILE A 287 -49.82 -10.50 -26.91
N THR A 288 -50.77 -11.04 -26.16
CA THR A 288 -51.17 -10.55 -24.84
C THR A 288 -50.39 -11.23 -23.71
N GLY A 289 -49.63 -12.28 -24.03
CA GLY A 289 -48.76 -13.02 -23.12
C GLY A 289 -48.32 -14.37 -23.71
N ASN A 290 -47.39 -15.05 -23.06
CA ASN A 290 -46.99 -16.40 -23.44
C ASN A 290 -46.58 -17.24 -22.22
N ASN A 291 -46.78 -18.55 -22.31
CA ASN A 291 -46.23 -19.55 -21.39
C ASN A 291 -45.45 -20.59 -22.21
N GLY A 292 -44.11 -20.53 -22.14
CA GLY A 292 -43.25 -21.28 -23.04
C GLY A 292 -43.59 -21.01 -24.52
N ASN A 293 -43.86 -22.08 -25.27
CA ASN A 293 -44.23 -22.02 -26.68
C ASN A 293 -45.73 -21.80 -26.93
N VAL A 294 -46.53 -21.54 -25.89
CA VAL A 294 -47.97 -21.27 -26.01
C VAL A 294 -48.19 -19.76 -25.91
N LEU A 295 -48.60 -19.15 -27.02
CA LEU A 295 -48.94 -17.73 -27.10
C LEU A 295 -50.41 -17.52 -26.76
N THR A 296 -50.73 -16.44 -26.06
CA THR A 296 -52.08 -15.89 -26.04
C THR A 296 -52.12 -14.71 -26.99
N VAL A 297 -52.94 -14.79 -28.03
CA VAL A 297 -53.03 -13.76 -29.08
C VAL A 297 -54.42 -13.14 -29.13
N GLY A 298 -54.46 -11.83 -29.30
CA GLY A 298 -55.69 -11.07 -29.51
C GLY A 298 -56.20 -11.21 -30.93
N TYR A 299 -57.52 -11.28 -31.11
CA TYR A 299 -58.15 -11.21 -32.42
C TYR A 299 -59.42 -10.34 -32.40
N ASP A 300 -59.82 -9.88 -33.59
CA ASP A 300 -61.07 -9.14 -33.79
C ASP A 300 -61.69 -9.54 -35.14
N ASP A 301 -62.85 -10.20 -35.07
CA ASP A 301 -63.57 -10.74 -36.23
C ASP A 301 -64.18 -9.65 -37.13
N ASN A 302 -64.19 -8.38 -36.69
CA ASN A 302 -64.59 -7.22 -37.49
C ASN A 302 -63.39 -6.52 -38.19
N SER A 303 -62.16 -7.02 -38.03
CA SER A 303 -60.91 -6.37 -38.46
C SER A 303 -60.04 -7.21 -39.40
N THR A 304 -58.84 -6.72 -39.71
CA THR A 304 -57.80 -7.36 -40.54
C THR A 304 -57.19 -8.66 -40.00
N TYR A 305 -57.50 -9.09 -38.76
CA TYR A 305 -56.89 -10.26 -38.11
C TYR A 305 -57.93 -11.19 -37.43
N SER A 306 -58.79 -11.84 -38.24
CA SER A 306 -59.88 -12.70 -37.77
C SER A 306 -59.44 -14.09 -37.28
N TYR A 307 -60.19 -14.69 -36.35
CA TYR A 307 -59.92 -16.06 -35.85
C TYR A 307 -59.92 -17.11 -36.98
N ARG A 308 -60.78 -16.91 -38.00
CA ARG A 308 -60.84 -17.76 -39.19
C ARG A 308 -59.51 -17.77 -39.97
N SER A 309 -58.84 -16.63 -40.06
CA SER A 309 -57.58 -16.54 -40.80
C SER A 309 -56.44 -17.25 -40.06
N LEU A 310 -56.42 -17.17 -38.74
CA LEU A 310 -55.48 -17.88 -37.87
C LEU A 310 -55.64 -19.41 -37.97
N THR A 311 -56.88 -19.89 -37.91
CA THR A 311 -57.19 -21.33 -38.03
C THR A 311 -56.93 -21.88 -39.44
N ASN A 312 -57.20 -21.09 -40.49
CA ASN A 312 -56.84 -21.44 -41.87
C ASN A 312 -55.32 -21.55 -42.05
N ALA A 313 -54.54 -20.64 -41.45
CA ALA A 313 -53.09 -20.70 -41.52
C ALA A 313 -52.50 -21.93 -40.79
N TRP A 314 -53.10 -22.35 -39.66
CA TRP A 314 -52.73 -23.60 -38.99
C TRP A 314 -52.95 -24.83 -39.88
N ARG A 315 -54.00 -24.84 -40.70
CA ARG A 315 -54.30 -25.92 -41.66
C ARG A 315 -53.56 -25.79 -43.00
N ASN A 316 -52.82 -24.70 -43.22
CA ASN A 316 -52.07 -24.45 -44.45
C ASN A 316 -50.86 -25.40 -44.53
N LYS A 317 -50.52 -25.89 -45.73
CA LYS A 317 -49.34 -26.73 -46.01
C LYS A 317 -48.03 -26.15 -45.46
N TYR A 318 -47.91 -24.82 -45.40
CA TYR A 318 -46.70 -24.15 -44.92
C TYR A 318 -46.69 -23.91 -43.41
N ASN A 319 -47.87 -23.79 -42.78
CA ASN A 319 -48.16 -23.51 -41.35
C ASN A 319 -47.11 -22.73 -40.55
N SER A 320 -46.43 -21.78 -41.18
CA SER A 320 -45.26 -21.09 -40.62
C SER A 320 -45.67 -19.76 -40.01
N THR A 321 -45.19 -19.52 -38.79
CA THR A 321 -45.37 -18.27 -38.07
C THR A 321 -44.04 -17.67 -37.65
N ARG A 322 -44.05 -16.38 -37.36
CA ARG A 322 -42.92 -15.61 -36.86
C ARG A 322 -43.39 -14.74 -35.70
N ILE A 323 -42.47 -14.35 -34.84
CA ILE A 323 -42.75 -13.44 -33.74
C ILE A 323 -41.92 -12.19 -33.97
N ASP A 324 -42.61 -11.07 -34.09
CA ASP A 324 -42.00 -9.77 -34.19
C ASP A 324 -42.05 -9.10 -32.83
N ASN A 325 -40.93 -9.20 -32.11
CA ASN A 325 -40.74 -8.58 -30.81
C ASN A 325 -40.30 -7.13 -30.88
N LEU A 326 -40.49 -6.44 -32.02
CA LEU A 326 -40.37 -4.98 -32.15
C LEU A 326 -38.99 -4.35 -31.89
N TRP A 327 -38.03 -5.10 -31.37
CA TRP A 327 -36.61 -4.75 -31.35
C TRP A 327 -36.05 -4.85 -32.76
N ARG A 328 -35.46 -3.75 -33.24
CA ARG A 328 -34.97 -3.63 -34.61
C ARG A 328 -33.45 -3.72 -34.65
N PRO A 329 -32.90 -4.53 -35.57
CA PRO A 329 -31.47 -4.55 -35.82
C PRO A 329 -31.07 -3.37 -36.70
N GLY A 330 -29.95 -2.73 -36.36
CA GLY A 330 -29.29 -1.71 -37.16
C GLY A 330 -27.84 -1.59 -36.70
N TRP A 331 -27.30 -0.37 -36.66
CA TRP A 331 -26.04 -0.05 -35.98
C TRP A 331 -26.12 -0.18 -34.43
N ALA A 332 -27.31 -0.50 -33.93
CA ALA A 332 -27.60 -0.86 -32.55
C ALA A 332 -28.92 -1.63 -32.55
N ALA A 333 -29.23 -2.31 -31.45
CA ALA A 333 -30.57 -2.77 -31.19
C ALA A 333 -31.40 -1.61 -30.64
N TRP A 334 -32.55 -1.32 -31.24
CA TRP A 334 -33.42 -0.25 -30.75
C TRP A 334 -34.89 -0.65 -30.79
N SER A 335 -35.68 -0.04 -29.92
CA SER A 335 -37.13 -0.17 -29.92
C SER A 335 -37.79 1.14 -29.48
N VAL A 336 -38.85 1.50 -30.19
CA VAL A 336 -39.67 2.70 -29.93
C VAL A 336 -40.94 2.39 -29.15
N PHE A 337 -41.22 1.10 -28.91
CA PHE A 337 -42.43 0.66 -28.24
C PHE A 337 -42.12 0.32 -26.78
N PRO A 338 -42.99 0.70 -25.83
CA PRO A 338 -42.77 0.46 -24.41
C PRO A 338 -43.08 -0.99 -24.03
N GLU A 339 -42.43 -1.48 -22.97
CA GLU A 339 -42.66 -2.79 -22.36
C GLU A 339 -42.49 -3.95 -23.35
N VAL A 340 -41.44 -3.88 -24.16
CA VAL A 340 -41.09 -4.90 -25.15
C VAL A 340 -39.79 -5.58 -24.76
N SER A 341 -39.86 -6.89 -24.55
CA SER A 341 -38.74 -7.70 -24.05
C SER A 341 -38.04 -8.52 -25.14
N ASP A 342 -36.76 -8.81 -24.93
CA ASP A 342 -36.01 -9.84 -25.65
C ASP A 342 -34.90 -10.42 -24.74
N TYR A 343 -34.23 -11.48 -25.19
CA TYR A 343 -33.04 -12.02 -24.52
C TYR A 343 -31.84 -12.08 -25.47
N TRP A 344 -30.68 -11.82 -24.90
CA TRP A 344 -29.38 -11.84 -25.55
C TRP A 344 -28.45 -12.77 -24.79
N PHE A 345 -27.70 -13.57 -25.53
CA PHE A 345 -26.76 -14.52 -24.99
C PHE A 345 -25.35 -14.20 -25.48
N PHE A 346 -24.51 -13.78 -24.54
CA PHE A 346 -23.15 -13.36 -24.81
C PHE A 346 -22.20 -14.54 -24.53
N PRO A 347 -21.37 -14.95 -25.48
CA PRO A 347 -20.38 -15.98 -25.24
C PRO A 347 -19.32 -15.49 -24.25
N THR A 348 -18.97 -16.30 -23.25
CA THR A 348 -17.84 -16.00 -22.35
C THR A 348 -16.49 -16.19 -23.02
N GLN A 349 -16.44 -17.05 -24.05
CA GLN A 349 -15.28 -17.22 -24.90
C GLN A 349 -15.38 -16.26 -26.10
N TYR A 350 -14.81 -15.07 -25.96
CA TYR A 350 -14.87 -14.01 -26.98
C TYR A 350 -13.64 -13.96 -27.92
N ASP A 351 -12.60 -14.73 -27.62
CA ASP A 351 -11.45 -14.96 -28.51
C ASP A 351 -11.06 -16.45 -28.46
N SER A 352 -10.56 -16.96 -29.58
CA SER A 352 -10.04 -18.33 -29.71
C SER A 352 -8.94 -18.70 -28.70
N ALA A 353 -8.15 -17.73 -28.26
CA ALA A 353 -7.08 -17.89 -27.27
C ALA A 353 -7.61 -17.97 -25.82
N ILE A 354 -8.84 -17.53 -25.59
CA ILE A 354 -9.46 -17.48 -24.26
C ILE A 354 -10.23 -18.78 -24.01
N LYS A 355 -10.13 -19.33 -22.80
CA LYS A 355 -10.86 -20.55 -22.39
C LYS A 355 -11.41 -20.35 -20.97
N PRO A 356 -12.54 -19.65 -20.82
CA PRO A 356 -13.07 -19.33 -19.50
C PRO A 356 -13.53 -20.60 -18.79
N ARG A 357 -13.44 -20.62 -17.46
CA ARG A 357 -14.07 -21.68 -16.65
C ARG A 357 -15.60 -21.56 -16.77
N ASP A 358 -16.32 -22.69 -16.71
CA ASP A 358 -17.77 -22.73 -16.97
C ASP A 358 -18.65 -21.94 -15.98
N ASN A 359 -18.09 -21.46 -14.86
CA ASN A 359 -18.82 -20.99 -13.69
C ASN A 359 -18.31 -19.66 -13.10
N LEU A 360 -17.66 -18.81 -13.90
CA LEU A 360 -17.20 -17.50 -13.44
C LEU A 360 -18.38 -16.54 -13.25
N TYR A 361 -18.23 -15.60 -12.32
CA TYR A 361 -19.17 -14.51 -12.11
C TYR A 361 -18.69 -13.24 -12.80
N TYR A 362 -19.66 -12.49 -13.32
CA TYR A 362 -19.43 -11.23 -14.03
C TYR A 362 -20.45 -10.21 -13.55
N TYR A 363 -20.09 -8.93 -13.57
CA TYR A 363 -21.09 -7.87 -13.59
C TYR A 363 -21.28 -7.41 -15.03
N ILE A 364 -22.51 -7.04 -15.34
CA ILE A 364 -22.92 -6.71 -16.70
C ILE A 364 -23.44 -5.28 -16.71
N TYR A 365 -22.91 -4.48 -17.63
CA TYR A 365 -23.48 -3.19 -17.96
C TYR A 365 -24.04 -3.21 -19.37
N ILE A 366 -25.23 -2.63 -19.52
CA ILE A 366 -25.91 -2.47 -20.80
C ILE A 366 -25.58 -1.07 -21.28
N GLY A 367 -24.77 -0.94 -22.33
CA GLY A 367 -24.28 0.32 -22.86
C GLY A 367 -25.09 0.86 -24.04
N GLU A 368 -25.22 2.17 -24.11
CA GLU A 368 -25.79 2.91 -25.24
C GLU A 368 -24.69 3.74 -25.94
N GLN A 369 -24.80 3.90 -27.26
CA GLN A 369 -23.90 4.75 -28.04
C GLN A 369 -24.54 6.08 -28.45
N ASN A 370 -23.69 7.06 -28.73
CA ASN A 370 -24.10 8.38 -29.19
C ASN A 370 -24.06 8.46 -30.73
N PHE A 371 -24.97 7.76 -31.40
CA PHE A 371 -25.00 7.73 -32.87
C PHE A 371 -25.37 9.09 -33.49
N ARG A 372 -24.61 9.51 -34.51
CA ARG A 372 -24.95 10.64 -35.39
C ARG A 372 -25.62 10.15 -36.68
N GLY A 373 -26.64 10.86 -37.16
CA GLY A 373 -27.24 10.66 -38.47
C GLY A 373 -28.70 10.21 -38.44
N ASN A 374 -29.21 9.77 -39.59
CA ASN A 374 -30.57 9.26 -39.75
C ASN A 374 -30.58 7.73 -39.85
N ILE A 375 -31.61 7.08 -39.30
CA ILE A 375 -31.88 5.66 -39.57
C ILE A 375 -32.30 5.57 -41.05
N GLY A 376 -31.46 4.98 -41.90
CA GLY A 376 -31.68 4.91 -43.34
C GLY A 376 -32.97 4.18 -43.76
N ASN A 377 -33.40 4.45 -44.99
CA ASN A 377 -34.67 4.05 -45.61
C ASN A 377 -34.83 2.52 -45.75
N GLN A 378 -35.16 1.81 -44.67
CA GLN A 378 -35.50 0.38 -44.74
C GLN A 378 -36.96 0.23 -45.20
N ASN A 379 -37.14 -0.22 -46.44
CA ASN A 379 -38.42 -0.29 -47.16
C ASN A 379 -39.45 -1.32 -46.63
N ASN A 380 -39.18 -1.98 -45.51
CA ASN A 380 -39.99 -3.09 -45.02
C ASN A 380 -40.52 -2.78 -43.62
N PHE A 381 -41.54 -1.90 -43.49
CA PHE A 381 -42.55 -1.82 -42.41
C PHE A 381 -43.49 -0.59 -42.64
N PRO A 382 -44.63 -0.41 -41.92
CA PRO A 382 -45.67 0.56 -42.30
C PRO A 382 -45.26 2.04 -42.16
N PHE A 383 -44.03 2.33 -41.74
CA PHE A 383 -43.43 3.65 -41.78
C PHE A 383 -42.87 3.95 -43.18
N LYS A 384 -43.74 4.10 -44.17
CA LYS A 384 -43.32 4.63 -45.49
C LYS A 384 -42.82 6.07 -45.29
N ASN A 385 -41.65 6.41 -45.83
CA ASN A 385 -41.05 7.75 -45.83
C ASN A 385 -40.63 8.33 -44.48
N VAL A 386 -39.72 7.68 -43.75
CA VAL A 386 -39.00 8.32 -42.63
C VAL A 386 -37.58 8.74 -43.05
N ASN A 387 -37.51 9.64 -44.04
CA ASN A 387 -36.31 10.43 -44.24
C ASN A 387 -36.24 11.47 -43.10
N ASN A 388 -35.08 11.64 -42.43
CA ASN A 388 -34.85 12.56 -41.29
C ASN A 388 -35.26 12.11 -39.87
N THR A 389 -35.26 10.81 -39.56
CA THR A 389 -35.36 10.35 -38.16
C THR A 389 -33.99 10.22 -37.52
N PRO A 390 -33.69 10.98 -36.45
CA PRO A 390 -32.39 10.90 -35.80
C PRO A 390 -32.18 9.51 -35.20
N TRP A 391 -30.96 8.98 -35.32
CA TRP A 391 -30.53 7.80 -34.55
C TRP A 391 -30.73 7.98 -33.04
N LYS A 392 -30.76 9.24 -32.58
CA LYS A 392 -30.95 9.59 -31.18
C LYS A 392 -32.35 9.22 -30.66
N GLY A 393 -32.41 8.27 -29.75
CA GLY A 393 -33.38 8.24 -28.66
C GLY A 393 -32.66 8.58 -27.36
N TYR A 394 -33.34 9.13 -26.37
CA TYR A 394 -32.81 9.20 -25.02
C TYR A 394 -33.94 8.88 -24.05
N ASN A 395 -34.07 7.59 -23.74
CA ASN A 395 -34.85 7.14 -22.61
C ASN A 395 -33.87 6.65 -21.55
N ARG A 396 -33.71 7.41 -20.46
CA ARG A 396 -32.82 7.06 -19.34
C ARG A 396 -33.28 5.83 -18.55
N PHE A 397 -34.48 5.35 -18.81
CA PHE A 397 -35.07 4.19 -18.16
C PHE A 397 -35.07 2.99 -19.11
N MET A 398 -34.54 1.88 -18.63
CA MET A 398 -34.60 0.58 -19.28
C MET A 398 -34.82 -0.46 -18.19
N ASP A 399 -35.63 -1.47 -18.49
CA ASP A 399 -35.76 -2.61 -17.60
C ASP A 399 -34.66 -3.61 -17.92
N VAL A 400 -33.78 -3.79 -16.94
CA VAL A 400 -32.58 -4.63 -17.02
C VAL A 400 -32.51 -5.60 -15.85
N ASP A 401 -33.65 -5.93 -15.22
CA ASP A 401 -33.70 -6.91 -14.13
C ASP A 401 -33.71 -8.37 -14.62
N GLY A 402 -33.85 -8.57 -15.93
CA GLY A 402 -33.87 -9.87 -16.58
C GLY A 402 -35.16 -10.67 -16.40
N ASP A 403 -36.25 -10.07 -15.93
CA ASP A 403 -37.60 -10.62 -15.83
C ASP A 403 -38.58 -9.83 -16.72
N PRO A 404 -39.02 -10.38 -17.87
CA PRO A 404 -40.01 -9.76 -18.75
C PRO A 404 -41.36 -9.42 -18.09
N GLN A 405 -41.67 -9.98 -16.91
CA GLN A 405 -42.95 -9.77 -16.23
C GLN A 405 -42.97 -8.61 -15.26
N SER A 406 -41.81 -8.19 -14.74
CA SER A 406 -41.73 -7.22 -13.65
C SER A 406 -42.15 -5.81 -14.10
N GLY A 407 -41.76 -5.43 -15.33
CA GLY A 407 -41.83 -4.07 -15.82
C GLY A 407 -41.12 -3.09 -14.88
N SER A 408 -40.00 -3.50 -14.28
CA SER A 408 -39.21 -2.66 -13.38
C SER A 408 -38.31 -1.72 -14.20
N GLU A 409 -38.28 -0.42 -13.90
CA GLU A 409 -37.45 0.51 -14.66
C GLU A 409 -36.17 0.83 -13.88
N SER A 410 -35.02 0.52 -14.45
CA SER A 410 -33.71 0.93 -13.93
C SER A 410 -33.27 2.23 -14.58
N GLU A 411 -32.71 3.14 -13.78
CA GLU A 411 -32.11 4.38 -14.27
C GLU A 411 -30.69 4.12 -14.76
N MET A 412 -30.27 4.87 -15.78
CA MET A 412 -28.89 4.92 -16.26
C MET A 412 -27.94 5.35 -15.13
N ILE A 413 -26.73 4.79 -15.10
CA ILE A 413 -25.70 5.16 -14.13
C ILE A 413 -25.32 6.62 -14.33
N SER A 414 -24.96 7.29 -13.25
CA SER A 414 -24.66 8.70 -13.28
C SER A 414 -23.70 9.11 -12.18
N ILE A 415 -22.89 10.12 -12.46
CA ILE A 415 -21.93 10.70 -11.51
C ILE A 415 -22.27 12.17 -11.22
N ASP A 416 -22.09 12.60 -9.98
CA ASP A 416 -22.23 13.98 -9.53
C ASP A 416 -20.88 14.58 -9.06
N LYS A 417 -20.87 15.85 -8.65
CA LYS A 417 -19.64 16.54 -8.23
C LYS A 417 -18.99 15.91 -6.99
N ASN A 418 -19.78 15.28 -6.12
CA ASN A 418 -19.28 14.63 -4.91
C ASN A 418 -18.54 13.34 -5.26
N ASP A 419 -19.05 12.57 -6.23
CA ASP A 419 -18.38 11.36 -6.74
C ASP A 419 -16.98 11.64 -7.30
N LEU A 420 -16.73 12.89 -7.70
CA LEU A 420 -15.47 13.35 -8.30
C LEU A 420 -14.57 14.11 -7.32
N LYS A 421 -14.97 14.21 -6.05
CA LYS A 421 -14.19 14.93 -5.03
C LYS A 421 -12.82 14.26 -4.85
N GLY A 422 -11.75 15.03 -5.01
CA GLY A 422 -10.38 14.52 -4.93
C GLY A 422 -9.86 13.88 -6.22
N THR A 423 -10.59 14.03 -7.33
CA THR A 423 -10.21 13.53 -8.65
C THR A 423 -9.89 14.68 -9.61
N THR A 424 -9.27 14.34 -10.75
CA THR A 424 -9.00 15.27 -11.85
C THR A 424 -10.19 15.40 -12.84
N MET A 425 -11.32 14.72 -12.59
CA MET A 425 -12.52 14.89 -13.41
C MET A 425 -13.36 16.06 -12.93
N GLU A 426 -13.87 16.83 -13.88
CA GLU A 426 -14.87 17.86 -13.62
C GLU A 426 -16.14 17.52 -14.41
N ILE A 427 -17.29 17.77 -13.78
CA ILE A 427 -18.56 17.73 -14.49
C ILE A 427 -18.58 18.88 -15.51
N PRO A 428 -19.01 18.64 -16.77
CA PRO A 428 -19.12 19.70 -17.77
C PRO A 428 -19.82 20.95 -17.23
N GLN A 429 -19.27 22.13 -17.53
CA GLN A 429 -19.78 23.40 -17.04
C GLN A 429 -21.29 23.54 -17.32
N GLY A 430 -22.05 23.93 -16.29
CA GLY A 430 -23.51 24.07 -16.37
C GLY A 430 -24.31 22.78 -16.16
N LYS A 431 -23.66 21.67 -15.78
CA LYS A 431 -24.33 20.44 -15.33
C LYS A 431 -24.02 20.13 -13.86
N ASP A 432 -24.98 19.55 -13.16
CA ASP A 432 -24.81 19.06 -11.78
C ASP A 432 -24.59 17.54 -11.71
N LYS A 433 -24.93 16.84 -12.79
CA LYS A 433 -24.90 15.39 -12.90
C LYS A 433 -24.53 15.00 -14.34
N LEU A 434 -23.78 13.91 -14.51
CA LEU A 434 -23.40 13.36 -15.79
C LEU A 434 -23.84 11.90 -15.86
N ASP A 435 -24.73 11.58 -16.79
CA ASP A 435 -25.11 10.19 -17.04
C ASP A 435 -23.96 9.48 -17.77
N MET A 436 -23.54 8.35 -17.20
CA MET A 436 -22.66 7.38 -17.82
C MET A 436 -23.54 6.56 -18.75
N LEU A 437 -23.27 6.49 -20.05
CA LEU A 437 -24.11 5.83 -21.07
C LEU A 437 -24.26 4.30 -20.89
N ARG A 438 -24.68 3.84 -19.72
CA ARG A 438 -24.84 2.45 -19.33
C ARG A 438 -25.79 2.25 -18.14
N TRP A 439 -26.48 1.11 -18.14
CA TRP A 439 -27.29 0.60 -17.02
C TRP A 439 -26.61 -0.59 -16.35
N ALA A 440 -26.69 -0.68 -15.02
CA ALA A 440 -26.29 -1.88 -14.29
C ALA A 440 -27.35 -2.96 -14.46
N TYR A 441 -27.00 -4.08 -15.09
CA TYR A 441 -27.92 -5.21 -15.21
C TYR A 441 -28.17 -5.84 -13.84
N LYS A 442 -29.43 -6.11 -13.50
CA LYS A 442 -29.87 -6.64 -12.20
C LYS A 442 -29.33 -5.85 -11.00
N ASP A 443 -29.34 -4.52 -11.09
CA ASP A 443 -28.81 -3.63 -10.06
C ASP A 443 -27.33 -3.91 -9.72
N GLY A 444 -26.55 -4.42 -10.70
CA GLY A 444 -25.13 -4.75 -10.51
C GLY A 444 -24.86 -6.11 -9.89
N LYS A 445 -25.88 -6.94 -9.66
CA LYS A 445 -25.72 -8.28 -9.07
C LYS A 445 -24.80 -9.18 -9.93
N PRO A 446 -23.92 -9.98 -9.31
CA PRO A 446 -23.08 -10.94 -10.00
C PRO A 446 -23.89 -11.95 -10.82
N ILE A 447 -23.52 -12.12 -12.09
CA ILE A 447 -24.15 -13.03 -13.04
C ILE A 447 -23.19 -14.17 -13.34
N ARG A 448 -23.63 -15.39 -13.05
CA ARG A 448 -22.89 -16.61 -13.36
C ARG A 448 -23.07 -17.02 -14.81
N SER A 449 -21.97 -17.36 -15.48
CA SER A 449 -22.04 -18.00 -16.79
C SER A 449 -22.68 -19.40 -16.72
N LYS A 450 -23.43 -19.78 -17.75
CA LYS A 450 -24.00 -21.13 -17.89
C LYS A 450 -23.71 -21.66 -19.30
N ASN A 451 -23.07 -22.83 -19.39
CA ASN A 451 -22.71 -23.47 -20.66
C ASN A 451 -21.91 -22.56 -21.63
N GLY A 452 -21.04 -21.70 -21.09
CA GLY A 452 -20.25 -20.75 -21.88
C GLY A 452 -20.98 -19.48 -22.32
N PHE A 453 -22.18 -19.20 -21.78
CA PHE A 453 -22.95 -18.00 -22.10
C PHE A 453 -23.41 -17.22 -20.87
N LEU A 454 -23.51 -15.90 -21.01
CA LEU A 454 -24.20 -14.99 -20.11
C LEU A 454 -25.54 -14.59 -20.72
N THR A 455 -26.61 -14.68 -19.94
CA THR A 455 -27.98 -14.37 -20.38
C THR A 455 -28.41 -13.01 -19.86
N VAL A 456 -28.76 -12.13 -20.78
CA VAL A 456 -29.22 -10.76 -20.52
C VAL A 456 -30.63 -10.60 -21.07
N GLY A 457 -31.60 -10.29 -20.21
CA GLY A 457 -32.95 -9.90 -20.62
C GLY A 457 -33.09 -8.39 -20.55
N LEU A 458 -33.62 -7.78 -21.60
CA LEU A 458 -33.87 -6.33 -21.64
C LEU A 458 -35.33 -6.10 -22.02
N THR A 459 -35.98 -5.18 -21.30
CA THR A 459 -37.31 -4.69 -21.64
C THR A 459 -37.25 -3.17 -21.82
N THR A 460 -37.91 -2.64 -22.85
CA THR A 460 -37.98 -1.19 -23.04
C THR A 460 -38.78 -0.52 -21.93
N GLY A 461 -38.40 0.72 -21.57
CA GLY A 461 -39.09 1.48 -20.54
C GLY A 461 -40.55 1.79 -20.89
N LYS A 462 -41.36 2.08 -19.88
CA LYS A 462 -42.79 2.38 -19.97
C LYS A 462 -43.08 3.63 -20.80
N LYS A 463 -42.16 4.59 -20.80
CA LYS A 463 -42.29 5.87 -21.50
C LYS A 463 -41.62 5.90 -22.87
N THR A 464 -41.27 4.76 -23.45
CA THR A 464 -40.63 4.70 -24.77
C THR A 464 -41.52 5.37 -25.82
N GLY A 465 -40.93 6.29 -26.61
CA GLY A 465 -41.66 7.28 -27.38
C GLY A 465 -42.34 6.74 -28.64
N TYR A 466 -43.59 6.34 -28.52
CA TYR A 466 -44.47 6.15 -29.68
C TYR A 466 -45.84 6.80 -29.45
N VAL A 467 -46.37 7.46 -30.49
CA VAL A 467 -47.69 8.12 -30.47
C VAL A 467 -48.45 7.79 -31.77
N GLY A 468 -49.66 7.18 -31.68
CA GLY A 468 -50.65 7.29 -32.76
C GLY A 468 -51.25 6.04 -33.43
N GLY A 469 -50.98 4.80 -32.99
CA GLY A 469 -51.61 3.58 -33.53
C GLY A 469 -51.10 3.11 -34.91
N MET A 470 -51.43 1.86 -35.32
CA MET A 470 -50.90 1.12 -36.50
C MET A 470 -50.81 1.87 -37.85
N LYS A 471 -51.51 2.99 -38.03
CA LYS A 471 -51.55 3.76 -39.28
C LYS A 471 -50.78 5.08 -39.23
N LYS A 472 -50.16 5.43 -38.10
CA LYS A 472 -49.37 6.66 -37.95
C LYS A 472 -47.89 6.33 -37.75
N THR A 473 -47.05 7.01 -38.52
CA THR A 473 -45.62 7.13 -38.22
C THR A 473 -45.47 7.81 -36.87
N SER A 474 -44.66 7.24 -35.96
CA SER A 474 -44.26 7.95 -34.75
C SER A 474 -43.65 9.29 -35.17
N ASP A 475 -44.08 10.37 -34.53
CA ASP A 475 -43.49 11.67 -34.79
C ASP A 475 -42.01 11.71 -34.36
N LYS A 476 -41.29 12.74 -34.80
CA LYS A 476 -39.86 12.93 -34.50
C LYS A 476 -39.58 12.99 -32.99
N THR A 477 -40.53 13.50 -32.21
CA THR A 477 -40.41 13.63 -30.74
C THR A 477 -40.46 12.24 -30.09
N ALA A 478 -41.35 11.37 -30.55
CA ALA A 478 -41.50 10.01 -30.07
C ALA A 478 -40.23 9.18 -30.37
N PHE A 479 -39.72 9.23 -31.61
CA PHE A 479 -38.42 8.60 -31.95
C PHE A 479 -37.23 9.14 -31.15
N SER A 480 -37.33 10.37 -30.62
CA SER A 480 -36.32 10.97 -29.75
C SER A 480 -36.32 10.40 -28.33
N ASN A 481 -37.32 9.58 -27.96
CA ASN A 481 -37.43 8.93 -26.65
C ASN A 481 -37.47 7.39 -26.77
N LYS A 482 -36.76 6.82 -27.76
CA LYS A 482 -36.58 5.36 -27.89
C LYS A 482 -35.48 4.85 -26.95
N ASN A 483 -35.52 3.57 -26.62
CA ASN A 483 -34.39 2.88 -26.02
C ASN A 483 -33.49 2.34 -27.14
N ALA A 484 -32.19 2.64 -27.07
CA ALA A 484 -31.16 2.01 -27.88
C ALA A 484 -30.14 1.31 -26.98
N PHE A 485 -29.67 0.17 -27.44
CA PHE A 485 -28.66 -0.65 -26.79
C PHE A 485 -27.67 -1.08 -27.87
N ASP A 486 -26.40 -0.73 -27.65
CA ASP A 486 -25.33 -1.00 -28.60
C ASP A 486 -24.40 -2.10 -28.10
N VAL A 487 -24.01 -2.08 -26.83
CA VAL A 487 -22.87 -2.87 -26.37
C VAL A 487 -23.07 -3.33 -24.95
N THR A 488 -22.73 -4.59 -24.67
CA THR A 488 -22.71 -5.11 -23.30
C THR A 488 -21.28 -5.10 -22.79
N TYR A 489 -21.05 -4.48 -21.64
CA TYR A 489 -19.77 -4.56 -20.92
C TYR A 489 -19.86 -5.70 -19.93
N ILE A 490 -19.01 -6.70 -20.10
CA ILE A 490 -18.95 -7.90 -19.27
C ILE A 490 -17.65 -7.81 -18.50
N MET A 491 -17.77 -7.71 -17.19
CA MET A 491 -16.65 -7.26 -16.38
C MET A 491 -16.40 -8.17 -15.19
N ARG A 492 -15.14 -8.27 -14.77
CA ARG A 492 -14.68 -8.94 -13.55
C ARG A 492 -14.12 -7.91 -12.55
N PRO A 493 -13.98 -8.27 -11.26
CA PRO A 493 -13.32 -7.40 -10.30
C PRO A 493 -11.81 -7.50 -10.46
N ASP A 494 -11.13 -6.39 -10.22
CA ASP A 494 -9.75 -6.42 -9.77
C ASP A 494 -9.72 -6.72 -8.28
N ILE A 495 -8.73 -7.49 -7.84
CA ILE A 495 -8.54 -7.83 -6.43
C ILE A 495 -7.06 -7.70 -6.11
N ILE A 496 -6.75 -6.94 -5.08
CA ILE A 496 -5.40 -6.81 -4.54
C ILE A 496 -5.43 -7.22 -3.08
N GLU A 497 -4.53 -8.10 -2.71
CA GLU A 497 -4.26 -8.46 -1.32
C GLU A 497 -2.98 -7.77 -0.85
N LEU A 498 -3.09 -7.05 0.26
CA LEU A 498 -1.97 -6.51 1.01
C LEU A 498 -1.70 -7.39 2.23
N ILE A 499 -0.45 -7.48 2.64
CA ILE A 499 -0.01 -8.16 3.87
C ILE A 499 0.78 -7.19 4.74
N ASN A 500 0.55 -7.25 6.05
CA ASN A 500 1.38 -6.56 7.04
C ASN A 500 2.46 -7.50 7.58
N ILE A 501 3.72 -7.24 7.26
CA ILE A 501 4.88 -8.05 7.69
C ILE A 501 5.53 -7.57 8.99
N SER A 502 4.97 -6.54 9.63
CA SER A 502 5.44 -6.04 10.92
C SER A 502 4.74 -6.72 12.10
N ASP A 503 5.31 -6.53 13.28
CA ASP A 503 4.77 -7.02 14.54
C ASP A 503 3.66 -6.12 15.12
N LYS A 504 3.32 -5.01 14.44
CA LYS A 504 2.34 -4.02 14.90
C LYS A 504 1.23 -3.87 13.87
N PRO A 505 -0.04 -3.68 14.30
CA PRO A 505 -1.10 -3.38 13.35
C PRO A 505 -0.93 -1.97 12.77
N ILE A 506 -1.37 -1.82 11.53
CA ILE A 506 -1.23 -0.58 10.76
C ILE A 506 -2.62 -0.10 10.39
N SER A 507 -2.96 1.14 10.75
CA SER A 507 -4.18 1.78 10.24
C SER A 507 -3.92 2.27 8.83
N LEU A 508 -4.87 2.02 7.93
CA LEU A 508 -4.87 2.52 6.56
C LEU A 508 -5.83 3.71 6.39
N ARG A 509 -6.40 4.25 7.47
CA ARG A 509 -7.32 5.38 7.38
C ARG A 509 -6.62 6.56 6.71
N ASN A 510 -7.30 7.19 5.74
CA ASN A 510 -6.81 8.28 4.91
C ASN A 510 -5.63 7.92 3.98
N TRP A 511 -5.32 6.63 3.81
CA TRP A 511 -4.35 6.21 2.80
C TRP A 511 -4.96 6.32 1.40
N LYS A 512 -4.14 6.74 0.46
CA LYS A 512 -4.50 6.98 -0.94
C LYS A 512 -4.03 5.80 -1.79
N VAL A 513 -4.94 5.30 -2.61
CA VAL A 513 -4.64 4.31 -3.63
C VAL A 513 -4.39 5.06 -4.94
N ILE A 514 -3.20 4.89 -5.50
CA ILE A 514 -2.77 5.56 -6.72
C ILE A 514 -2.41 4.51 -7.76
N ILE A 515 -2.93 4.66 -8.97
CA ILE A 515 -2.50 3.90 -10.13
C ILE A 515 -1.72 4.85 -11.03
N ASN A 516 -0.60 4.38 -11.56
CA ASN A 516 0.24 5.16 -12.45
C ASN A 516 0.75 4.31 -13.62
N THR A 517 1.27 4.96 -14.64
CA THR A 517 1.61 4.34 -15.93
C THR A 517 3.08 4.46 -16.33
N GLY A 518 3.92 5.00 -15.45
CA GLY A 518 5.24 5.47 -15.84
C GLY A 518 5.26 6.92 -16.37
N SER A 519 4.10 7.50 -16.70
CA SER A 519 4.00 8.82 -17.35
C SER A 519 2.96 9.73 -16.71
N TYR A 520 2.00 9.13 -16.00
CA TYR A 520 0.85 9.79 -15.44
C TYR A 520 0.32 8.95 -14.28
N ALA A 521 -0.20 9.60 -13.24
CA ALA A 521 -0.70 8.98 -12.02
C ALA A 521 -2.04 9.57 -11.61
N ASP A 522 -3.02 8.71 -11.31
CA ASP A 522 -4.33 9.09 -10.80
C ASP A 522 -4.53 8.52 -9.40
N GLN A 523 -5.06 9.33 -8.49
CA GLN A 523 -5.61 8.85 -7.23
C GLN A 523 -6.97 8.21 -7.53
N VAL A 524 -7.07 6.90 -7.30
CA VAL A 524 -8.26 6.10 -7.62
C VAL A 524 -9.12 5.81 -6.38
N GLY A 525 -8.60 6.05 -5.18
CA GLY A 525 -9.36 5.87 -3.94
C GLY A 525 -8.69 6.50 -2.72
N LEU A 526 -9.52 6.78 -1.71
CA LEU A 526 -9.12 7.19 -0.36
C LEU A 526 -9.75 6.21 0.63
N ILE A 527 -8.93 5.52 1.42
CA ILE A 527 -9.41 4.52 2.38
C ILE A 527 -9.95 5.25 3.62
N GLU A 528 -11.24 5.52 3.65
CA GLU A 528 -11.91 6.15 4.79
C GLU A 528 -12.49 5.12 5.77
N ASN A 529 -12.99 4.00 5.23
CA ASN A 529 -13.50 2.86 5.94
C ASN A 529 -13.13 1.56 5.22
N ALA A 530 -13.32 0.43 5.88
CA ALA A 530 -13.33 -0.87 5.20
C ALA A 530 -14.22 -1.85 5.95
N THR A 531 -14.90 -2.70 5.20
CA THR A 531 -15.87 -3.63 5.77
C THR A 531 -15.23 -4.97 6.09
N HIS A 532 -15.56 -5.54 7.25
CA HIS A 532 -15.19 -6.89 7.66
C HIS A 532 -16.15 -7.43 8.74
N TYR A 533 -15.97 -8.70 9.09
CA TYR A 533 -16.57 -9.26 10.28
C TYR A 533 -15.75 -8.91 11.52
N SER A 534 -16.32 -8.11 12.42
CA SER A 534 -15.67 -7.77 13.67
C SER A 534 -15.87 -8.89 14.70
N SER A 535 -14.78 -9.55 15.07
CA SER A 535 -14.80 -10.54 16.17
C SER A 535 -15.28 -9.94 17.49
N ALA A 536 -15.00 -8.65 17.74
CA ALA A 536 -15.41 -7.94 18.95
C ALA A 536 -16.91 -7.62 18.98
N ARG A 537 -17.53 -7.40 17.81
CA ARG A 537 -18.96 -7.08 17.69
C ARG A 537 -19.83 -8.27 17.32
N HIS A 538 -19.22 -9.41 16.99
CA HIS A 538 -19.87 -10.61 16.50
C HIS A 538 -20.73 -10.38 15.25
N GLY A 539 -20.27 -9.54 14.32
CA GLY A 539 -21.04 -9.25 13.10
C GLY A 539 -20.35 -8.31 12.13
N PHE A 540 -21.11 -7.97 11.08
CA PHE A 540 -20.75 -7.00 10.07
C PHE A 540 -20.32 -5.67 10.70
N TYR A 541 -19.18 -5.16 10.24
CA TYR A 541 -18.66 -3.89 10.68
C TYR A 541 -18.00 -3.15 9.52
N ASP A 542 -18.56 -1.99 9.20
CA ASP A 542 -17.88 -1.01 8.36
C ASP A 542 -16.98 -0.15 9.24
N ASP A 543 -15.69 -0.48 9.24
CA ASP A 543 -14.73 0.08 10.18
C ASP A 543 -14.23 1.44 9.70
N PRO A 544 -14.53 2.54 10.39
CA PRO A 544 -14.04 3.87 10.03
C PRO A 544 -12.53 4.02 10.31
N ASN A 545 -11.86 3.08 10.96
CA ASN A 545 -10.42 3.12 11.18
C ASN A 545 -9.78 1.81 10.77
N PRO A 546 -9.88 1.46 9.48
CA PRO A 546 -9.55 0.14 9.00
C PRO A 546 -8.05 -0.15 9.20
N SER A 547 -7.72 -1.34 9.70
CA SER A 547 -6.34 -1.71 10.02
C SER A 547 -5.97 -3.11 9.57
N ILE A 548 -4.68 -3.31 9.27
CA ILE A 548 -4.11 -4.62 8.99
C ILE A 548 -3.43 -5.13 10.26
N PRO A 549 -3.88 -6.24 10.88
CA PRO A 549 -3.21 -6.80 12.05
C PRO A 549 -1.79 -7.29 11.71
N PRO A 550 -0.91 -7.52 12.71
CA PRO A 550 0.40 -8.12 12.48
C PRO A 550 0.27 -9.45 11.73
N ASN A 551 1.01 -9.64 10.63
CA ASN A 551 0.89 -10.80 9.73
C ASN A 551 -0.53 -11.00 9.15
N GLY A 552 -1.37 -9.97 9.19
CA GLY A 552 -2.72 -9.95 8.65
C GLY A 552 -2.78 -9.44 7.22
N TYR A 553 -3.99 -9.46 6.68
CA TYR A 553 -4.26 -9.12 5.28
C TYR A 553 -5.33 -8.04 5.14
N PHE A 554 -5.34 -7.40 3.98
CA PHE A 554 -6.30 -6.38 3.60
C PHE A 554 -6.60 -6.46 2.11
N TYR A 555 -7.87 -6.33 1.75
CA TYR A 555 -8.33 -6.45 0.36
C TYR A 555 -8.72 -5.11 -0.23
N LEU A 556 -8.25 -4.84 -1.44
CA LEU A 556 -8.77 -3.80 -2.32
C LEU A 556 -9.49 -4.47 -3.49
N THR A 557 -10.69 -3.99 -3.82
CA THR A 557 -11.41 -4.45 -5.01
C THR A 557 -12.27 -3.33 -5.57
N ASN A 558 -12.56 -3.30 -6.87
CA ASN A 558 -13.53 -2.37 -7.44
C ASN A 558 -14.97 -2.89 -7.39
N ASN A 559 -15.21 -4.11 -6.91
CA ASN A 559 -16.55 -4.65 -6.71
C ASN A 559 -16.56 -5.72 -5.60
N ARG A 560 -16.91 -5.30 -4.38
CA ARG A 560 -16.91 -6.17 -3.19
C ARG A 560 -17.97 -7.26 -3.25
N GLN A 561 -19.07 -7.02 -3.97
CA GLN A 561 -20.15 -7.99 -4.11
C GLN A 561 -19.69 -9.24 -4.87
N VAL A 562 -18.97 -9.06 -5.99
CA VAL A 562 -18.40 -10.18 -6.75
C VAL A 562 -17.27 -10.83 -5.98
N PHE A 563 -16.40 -10.04 -5.35
CA PHE A 563 -15.34 -10.54 -4.48
C PHE A 563 -15.89 -11.51 -3.42
N ASP A 564 -16.95 -11.13 -2.71
CA ASP A 564 -17.60 -12.00 -1.73
C ASP A 564 -18.23 -13.24 -2.38
N THR A 565 -18.93 -13.07 -3.50
CA THR A 565 -19.60 -14.18 -4.21
C THR A 565 -18.60 -15.24 -4.70
N GLU A 566 -17.42 -14.83 -5.14
CA GLU A 566 -16.37 -15.72 -5.62
C GLU A 566 -15.51 -16.28 -4.47
N TYR A 567 -15.03 -15.44 -3.55
CA TYR A 567 -13.98 -15.76 -2.59
C TYR A 567 -14.42 -15.71 -1.12
N GLY A 568 -15.56 -15.07 -0.84
CA GLY A 568 -16.19 -14.97 0.48
C GLY A 568 -16.64 -16.32 1.06
N THR A 569 -17.09 -16.28 2.31
CA THR A 569 -17.61 -17.41 3.06
C THR A 569 -18.59 -16.84 4.08
N PRO A 570 -19.88 -16.70 3.73
CA PRO A 570 -20.66 -17.73 3.03
C PRO A 570 -20.86 -17.53 1.52
N LYS A 571 -20.42 -16.42 0.91
CA LYS A 571 -20.76 -16.02 -0.48
C LYS A 571 -22.20 -15.51 -0.61
N ASP A 572 -22.62 -14.67 0.32
CA ASP A 572 -23.96 -14.07 0.34
C ASP A 572 -23.99 -12.70 -0.36
N SER A 573 -22.92 -12.36 -1.09
CA SER A 573 -22.73 -11.09 -1.78
C SER A 573 -22.52 -9.91 -0.84
N SER A 574 -22.24 -10.14 0.45
CA SER A 574 -22.05 -9.10 1.46
C SER A 574 -20.84 -9.43 2.34
N TRP A 575 -19.66 -8.95 1.95
CA TRP A 575 -18.45 -9.19 2.74
C TRP A 575 -18.57 -8.69 4.18
N GLY A 576 -18.14 -9.51 5.13
CA GLY A 576 -18.10 -9.21 6.55
C GLY A 576 -19.31 -9.71 7.33
N THR A 577 -20.24 -10.44 6.70
CA THR A 577 -21.39 -11.05 7.40
C THR A 577 -20.98 -12.27 8.23
N SER A 578 -19.79 -12.81 7.99
CA SER A 578 -19.37 -14.08 8.57
C SER A 578 -18.02 -14.05 9.27
N ALA A 579 -17.88 -14.88 10.31
CA ALA A 579 -16.65 -15.00 11.08
C ALA A 579 -15.43 -15.49 10.27
N GLN A 580 -15.62 -15.95 9.02
CA GLN A 580 -14.54 -16.28 8.09
C GLN A 580 -14.12 -15.10 7.19
N GLU A 581 -14.71 -13.90 7.38
CA GLU A 581 -14.46 -12.67 6.61
C GLU A 581 -13.86 -11.59 7.51
N LYS A 582 -12.83 -11.94 8.27
CA LYS A 582 -12.27 -11.07 9.32
C LYS A 582 -11.36 -9.98 8.79
N TYR A 583 -10.82 -10.14 7.59
CA TYR A 583 -9.92 -9.16 6.98
C TYR A 583 -10.71 -8.04 6.31
N PRO A 584 -10.31 -6.77 6.51
CA PRO A 584 -10.99 -5.65 5.88
C PRO A 584 -10.90 -5.66 4.36
N CYS A 585 -12.01 -5.31 3.72
CA CYS A 585 -12.16 -5.15 2.29
C CYS A 585 -12.66 -3.73 1.98
N PHE A 586 -11.86 -2.98 1.23
CA PHE A 586 -12.19 -1.65 0.74
C PHE A 586 -12.60 -1.71 -0.74
N GLU A 587 -13.72 -1.09 -1.06
CA GLU A 587 -14.23 -1.00 -2.43
C GLU A 587 -13.77 0.32 -3.07
N LEU A 588 -13.03 0.21 -4.17
CA LEU A 588 -12.59 1.33 -4.98
C LEU A 588 -13.73 1.82 -5.88
N PRO A 589 -13.92 3.14 -6.07
CA PRO A 589 -14.92 3.66 -6.99
C PRO A 589 -14.71 3.16 -8.43
N ASP A 590 -15.65 2.34 -8.96
CA ASP A 590 -15.55 1.73 -10.31
C ASP A 590 -15.39 2.77 -11.44
N VAL A 591 -15.91 3.98 -11.26
CA VAL A 591 -15.81 5.06 -12.26
C VAL A 591 -14.45 5.77 -12.28
N LEU A 592 -13.65 5.61 -11.22
CA LEU A 592 -12.32 6.20 -11.09
C LEU A 592 -11.20 5.16 -11.24
N TRP A 593 -11.58 3.90 -11.40
CA TRP A 593 -10.65 2.78 -11.39
C TRP A 593 -9.95 2.63 -12.75
N GLY A 594 -8.73 3.16 -12.84
CA GLY A 594 -7.91 3.12 -14.05
C GLY A 594 -6.90 4.26 -14.15
N VAL A 595 -6.31 4.44 -15.34
CA VAL A 595 -5.47 5.62 -15.64
C VAL A 595 -5.94 6.34 -16.89
N ARG A 596 -6.01 7.67 -16.76
CA ARG A 596 -6.55 8.56 -17.79
C ARG A 596 -5.46 9.10 -18.73
N TYR A 597 -5.82 9.21 -20.00
CA TYR A 597 -5.03 9.84 -21.04
C TYR A 597 -5.85 10.85 -21.84
N GLU A 598 -5.24 11.98 -22.15
CA GLU A 598 -5.82 12.97 -23.08
C GLU A 598 -5.75 12.43 -24.52
N ILE A 599 -6.88 12.48 -25.23
CA ILE A 599 -6.98 12.11 -26.65
C ILE A 599 -6.52 13.30 -27.49
N THR A 600 -5.47 13.11 -28.28
CA THR A 600 -4.90 14.16 -29.15
C THR A 600 -5.38 14.06 -30.60
N ALA A 601 -5.73 12.85 -31.06
CA ALA A 601 -6.25 12.63 -32.40
C ALA A 601 -7.13 11.36 -32.47
N VAL A 602 -8.09 11.37 -33.39
CA VAL A 602 -8.83 10.18 -33.83
C VAL A 602 -8.40 9.86 -35.26
N LYS A 603 -7.73 8.72 -35.48
CA LYS A 603 -7.19 8.31 -36.79
C LYS A 603 -7.99 7.12 -37.34
N ASN A 604 -8.19 7.11 -38.67
CA ASN A 604 -8.90 6.04 -39.39
C ASN A 604 -10.26 5.66 -38.78
N ASN A 605 -10.90 6.60 -38.08
CA ASN A 605 -12.15 6.43 -37.32
C ASN A 605 -12.13 5.43 -36.14
N ASN A 606 -11.18 4.49 -36.05
CA ASN A 606 -11.13 3.46 -35.00
C ASN A 606 -9.91 3.52 -34.07
N LYS A 607 -8.98 4.48 -34.29
CA LYS A 607 -7.77 4.66 -33.45
C LYS A 607 -7.81 5.95 -32.66
N LEU A 608 -7.53 5.85 -31.37
CA LEU A 608 -7.33 6.99 -30.48
C LEU A 608 -5.84 7.18 -30.24
N VAL A 609 -5.31 8.36 -30.55
CA VAL A 609 -3.92 8.74 -30.27
C VAL A 609 -3.89 9.49 -28.95
N LEU A 610 -3.06 9.04 -28.03
CA LEU A 610 -3.03 9.47 -26.65
C LEU A 610 -1.77 10.26 -26.35
N LYS A 611 -1.93 11.33 -25.59
CA LYS A 611 -0.82 12.15 -25.12
C LYS A 611 0.03 11.37 -24.12
N ASP A 612 1.35 11.51 -24.19
CA ASP A 612 2.33 10.96 -23.25
C ASP A 612 2.38 9.42 -23.08
N ALA A 613 1.45 8.67 -23.68
CA ALA A 613 1.48 7.20 -23.71
C ALA A 613 2.73 6.66 -24.43
N GLN A 614 3.39 5.66 -23.83
CA GLN A 614 4.63 5.03 -24.32
C GLN A 614 4.59 3.49 -24.19
N TRP A 615 3.69 2.85 -24.91
CA TRP A 615 3.44 1.41 -24.82
C TRP A 615 4.28 0.56 -25.77
N LYS A 616 4.45 -0.71 -25.43
CA LYS A 616 4.88 -1.73 -26.39
C LYS A 616 3.71 -2.06 -27.34
N LYS A 617 4.03 -2.53 -28.55
CA LYS A 617 3.02 -2.97 -29.51
C LYS A 617 2.11 -4.03 -28.87
N ASN A 618 0.79 -3.82 -28.95
CA ASN A 618 -0.26 -4.67 -28.39
C ASN A 618 -0.21 -4.88 -26.87
N GLN A 619 0.51 -4.05 -26.12
CA GLN A 619 0.53 -4.13 -24.66
C GLN A 619 -0.85 -3.90 -24.03
N MET A 620 -1.69 -3.08 -24.66
CA MET A 620 -3.06 -2.82 -24.19
C MET A 620 -4.09 -3.71 -24.89
N LYS A 621 -3.66 -4.72 -25.65
CA LYS A 621 -4.60 -5.59 -26.36
C LYS A 621 -5.43 -6.39 -25.34
N TYR A 622 -6.75 -6.46 -25.58
CA TYR A 622 -7.77 -7.05 -24.72
C TYR A 622 -8.12 -6.25 -23.46
N GLU A 623 -7.46 -5.11 -23.22
CA GLU A 623 -7.85 -4.21 -22.15
C GLU A 623 -9.16 -3.49 -22.49
N MET A 624 -9.79 -2.92 -21.47
CA MET A 624 -10.99 -2.11 -21.60
C MET A 624 -10.65 -0.63 -21.51
N VAL A 625 -11.24 0.17 -22.39
CA VAL A 625 -11.14 1.63 -22.34
C VAL A 625 -12.50 2.27 -22.16
N GLU A 626 -12.57 3.33 -21.37
CA GLU A 626 -13.76 4.16 -21.17
C GLU A 626 -13.53 5.58 -21.66
N ILE A 627 -14.46 6.15 -22.42
CA ILE A 627 -14.38 7.54 -22.86
C ILE A 627 -14.94 8.46 -21.78
N GLN A 628 -14.26 9.58 -21.55
CA GLN A 628 -14.67 10.63 -20.62
C GLN A 628 -14.54 11.99 -21.32
N SER A 629 -15.65 12.72 -21.45
CA SER A 629 -15.69 14.00 -22.17
C SER A 629 -16.06 15.15 -21.22
N PRO A 630 -15.22 16.20 -21.10
CA PRO A 630 -15.56 17.40 -20.32
C PRO A 630 -16.58 18.31 -21.03
N ARG A 631 -16.92 17.99 -22.28
CA ARG A 631 -17.78 18.83 -23.12
C ARG A 631 -19.25 18.61 -22.81
N SER A 632 -20.00 19.71 -22.74
CA SER A 632 -21.47 19.65 -22.74
C SER A 632 -22.00 19.43 -24.15
N TYR A 633 -23.07 18.65 -24.26
CA TYR A 633 -23.76 18.37 -25.50
C TYR A 633 -25.23 18.77 -25.34
N PRO A 634 -25.65 19.91 -25.92
CA PRO A 634 -27.02 20.40 -25.77
C PRO A 634 -28.04 19.56 -26.55
N ASP A 635 -27.59 18.87 -27.61
CA ASP A 635 -28.43 18.17 -28.57
C ASP A 635 -28.25 16.64 -28.53
N ARG A 636 -27.40 16.10 -27.65
CA ARG A 636 -27.09 14.66 -27.54
C ARG A 636 -26.47 14.30 -26.19
N ASN A 637 -26.31 13.00 -25.91
CA ASN A 637 -25.51 12.59 -24.76
C ASN A 637 -24.03 12.75 -25.08
N GLY A 638 -23.19 13.00 -24.08
CA GLY A 638 -21.74 12.94 -24.28
C GLY A 638 -21.28 11.49 -24.44
N PRO A 639 -20.10 11.24 -25.02
CA PRO A 639 -19.55 9.88 -25.11
C PRO A 639 -19.14 9.30 -23.74
N THR A 640 -19.40 10.02 -22.64
CA THR A 640 -18.94 9.63 -21.32
C THR A 640 -19.58 8.33 -20.86
N GLY A 641 -18.75 7.38 -20.40
CA GLY A 641 -19.19 6.07 -19.93
C GLY A 641 -19.25 4.98 -21.02
N ILE A 642 -19.02 5.33 -22.29
CA ILE A 642 -18.85 4.35 -23.38
C ILE A 642 -17.57 3.57 -23.11
N ARG A 643 -17.70 2.25 -22.92
CA ARG A 643 -16.56 1.32 -22.80
C ARG A 643 -16.38 0.51 -24.08
N LYS A 644 -15.13 0.23 -24.48
CA LYS A 644 -14.82 -0.70 -25.59
C LYS A 644 -13.55 -1.50 -25.30
N SER A 645 -13.50 -2.74 -25.79
CA SER A 645 -12.29 -3.56 -25.77
C SER A 645 -11.27 -3.05 -26.79
N VAL A 646 -10.00 -3.06 -26.40
CA VAL A 646 -8.87 -2.71 -27.24
C VAL A 646 -8.48 -3.92 -28.10
N TYR A 647 -8.61 -3.78 -29.42
CA TYR A 647 -8.26 -4.81 -30.39
C TYR A 647 -6.76 -4.80 -30.73
N GLY A 648 -6.14 -3.64 -30.67
CA GLY A 648 -4.70 -3.48 -30.90
C GLY A 648 -4.18 -2.19 -30.27
N SER A 649 -2.87 -2.14 -30.04
CA SER A 649 -2.23 -0.91 -29.56
C SER A 649 -0.86 -0.72 -30.18
N GLY A 650 -0.45 0.53 -30.33
CA GLY A 650 0.90 0.92 -30.68
C GLY A 650 1.57 1.68 -29.55
N ARG A 651 2.59 2.48 -29.89
CA ARG A 651 3.34 3.25 -28.88
C ARG A 651 2.48 4.26 -28.11
N ASN A 652 1.54 4.90 -28.77
CA ASN A 652 0.74 5.98 -28.19
C ASN A 652 -0.69 5.96 -28.71
N TRP A 653 -1.20 4.79 -29.09
CA TRP A 653 -2.56 4.67 -29.60
C TRP A 653 -3.18 3.34 -29.21
N VAL A 654 -4.49 3.38 -28.95
CA VAL A 654 -5.37 2.20 -28.88
C VAL A 654 -6.26 2.14 -30.12
N GLU A 655 -6.59 0.94 -30.53
CA GLU A 655 -7.48 0.64 -31.64
C GLU A 655 -8.63 -0.22 -31.15
N ALA A 656 -9.86 0.20 -31.48
CA ALA A 656 -11.05 -0.61 -31.32
C ALA A 656 -11.23 -1.54 -32.54
N GLN A 657 -12.19 -2.47 -32.49
CA GLN A 657 -12.51 -3.34 -33.63
C GLN A 657 -12.85 -2.52 -34.89
N SER A 658 -12.62 -3.09 -36.07
CA SER A 658 -12.62 -2.35 -37.36
C SER A 658 -13.96 -1.73 -37.77
N PHE A 659 -15.07 -2.17 -37.19
CA PHE A 659 -16.40 -1.61 -37.42
C PHE A 659 -16.75 -0.49 -36.42
N ILE A 660 -15.96 -0.32 -35.36
CA ILE A 660 -16.14 0.75 -34.38
C ILE A 660 -15.65 2.08 -34.97
N ASN A 661 -16.49 3.10 -34.84
CA ASN A 661 -16.20 4.44 -35.33
C ASN A 661 -16.34 5.48 -34.21
N TRP A 662 -15.22 5.86 -33.61
CA TRP A 662 -15.15 6.84 -32.53
C TRP A 662 -15.71 8.21 -32.91
N ASN A 663 -15.63 8.60 -34.19
CA ASN A 663 -16.23 9.84 -34.66
C ASN A 663 -17.75 9.78 -34.66
N ILE A 664 -18.34 8.60 -34.94
CA ILE A 664 -19.79 8.37 -34.82
C ILE A 664 -20.18 8.47 -33.35
N ASP A 665 -19.43 7.85 -32.44
CA ASP A 665 -19.63 7.92 -30.98
C ASP A 665 -19.45 9.33 -30.40
N GLY A 666 -18.95 10.27 -31.20
CA GLY A 666 -18.81 11.67 -30.82
C GLY A 666 -17.54 11.99 -30.03
N VAL A 667 -16.62 11.03 -29.93
CA VAL A 667 -15.27 11.21 -29.37
C VAL A 667 -14.50 12.19 -30.24
N LYS A 668 -13.79 13.14 -29.62
CA LYS A 668 -12.92 14.10 -30.33
C LYS A 668 -11.63 14.35 -29.57
N PRO A 669 -10.62 14.97 -30.21
CA PRO A 669 -9.47 15.51 -29.49
C PRO A 669 -9.89 16.44 -28.34
N GLY A 670 -9.19 16.35 -27.21
CA GLY A 670 -9.51 17.03 -25.95
C GLY A 670 -10.46 16.26 -25.02
N ASP A 671 -11.07 15.16 -25.49
CA ASP A 671 -11.65 14.17 -24.58
C ASP A 671 -10.54 13.35 -23.91
N SER A 672 -10.92 12.54 -22.93
CA SER A 672 -10.02 11.60 -22.27
C SER A 672 -10.46 10.16 -22.49
N VAL A 673 -9.50 9.25 -22.42
CA VAL A 673 -9.73 7.81 -22.34
C VAL A 673 -9.14 7.28 -21.03
N LEU A 674 -9.94 6.52 -20.30
CA LEU A 674 -9.53 5.80 -19.09
C LEU A 674 -9.22 4.35 -19.49
N ILE A 675 -8.01 3.86 -19.23
CA ILE A 675 -7.74 2.42 -19.25
C ILE A 675 -8.34 1.86 -17.97
N VAL A 676 -9.40 1.05 -18.09
CA VAL A 676 -10.21 0.60 -16.94
C VAL A 676 -9.49 -0.52 -16.20
N GLY A 677 -9.28 -0.32 -14.91
CA GLY A 677 -8.63 -1.25 -14.00
C GLY A 677 -7.15 -1.49 -14.25
N MET A 678 -6.64 -2.58 -13.67
CA MET A 678 -5.24 -2.96 -13.82
C MET A 678 -5.08 -3.86 -15.05
N PRO A 679 -4.08 -3.64 -15.92
CA PRO A 679 -3.92 -4.36 -17.17
C PRO A 679 -3.41 -5.77 -16.92
N ARG A 680 -3.82 -6.70 -17.76
CA ARG A 680 -3.41 -8.09 -17.64
C ARG A 680 -1.92 -8.29 -17.86
N GLU A 681 -1.31 -7.54 -18.78
CA GLU A 681 0.12 -7.67 -19.14
C GLU A 681 1.07 -7.10 -18.08
N GLY A 682 0.54 -6.45 -17.03
CA GLY A 682 1.31 -5.87 -15.95
C GLY A 682 2.37 -4.84 -16.40
N GLY A 683 3.01 -4.19 -15.43
CA GLY A 683 4.27 -3.48 -15.63
C GLY A 683 4.28 -2.13 -16.30
N PHE A 684 3.29 -1.84 -17.14
CA PHE A 684 3.07 -0.45 -17.55
C PHE A 684 2.25 0.30 -16.52
N LEU A 685 1.21 -0.33 -15.97
CA LEU A 685 0.42 0.23 -14.87
C LEU A 685 0.94 -0.34 -13.55
N SER A 686 1.29 0.56 -12.64
CA SER A 686 1.84 0.26 -11.32
C SER A 686 0.93 0.86 -10.24
N MET A 687 0.87 0.22 -9.08
CA MET A 687 0.09 0.72 -7.95
C MET A 687 1.01 1.23 -6.85
N THR A 688 0.61 2.35 -6.26
CA THR A 688 1.32 3.00 -5.16
C THR A 688 0.30 3.29 -4.06
N LEU A 689 0.64 2.87 -2.84
CA LEU A 689 -0.05 3.33 -1.65
C LEU A 689 0.71 4.54 -1.13
N LYS A 690 -0.03 5.61 -0.85
CA LYS A 690 0.48 6.75 -0.09
C LYS A 690 -0.26 6.85 1.21
N ASN A 691 0.44 7.14 2.30
CA ASN A 691 -0.22 7.45 3.56
C ASN A 691 -0.93 8.82 3.50
N GLU A 692 -1.53 9.21 4.61
CA GLU A 692 -2.26 10.46 4.75
C GLU A 692 -1.39 11.74 4.54
N TYR A 693 -0.06 11.60 4.52
CA TYR A 693 0.92 12.68 4.26
C TYR A 693 1.46 12.70 2.83
N ASN A 694 0.84 11.94 1.92
CA ASN A 694 1.31 11.75 0.54
C ASN A 694 2.70 11.10 0.42
N GLN A 695 3.16 10.37 1.43
CA GLN A 695 4.43 9.65 1.41
C GLN A 695 4.20 8.24 0.86
N ILE A 696 5.08 7.75 -0.02
CA ILE A 696 4.98 6.39 -0.54
C ILE A 696 5.29 5.39 0.57
N VAL A 697 4.31 4.52 0.87
CA VAL A 697 4.43 3.47 1.91
C VAL A 697 4.54 2.07 1.32
N ALA A 698 3.98 1.85 0.13
CA ALA A 698 4.15 0.62 -0.62
C ALA A 698 4.05 0.91 -2.11
N ARG A 699 4.84 0.19 -2.91
CA ARG A 699 4.79 0.27 -4.36
C ARG A 699 4.94 -1.11 -4.98
N THR A 700 4.12 -1.40 -5.99
CA THR A 700 4.37 -2.50 -6.91
C THR A 700 4.64 -1.92 -8.29
N VAL A 701 5.80 -2.28 -8.84
CA VAL A 701 6.19 -2.04 -10.23
C VAL A 701 6.26 -3.42 -10.87
N GLU A 702 5.54 -3.61 -11.98
CA GLU A 702 5.53 -4.88 -12.71
C GLU A 702 5.03 -6.07 -11.88
N TYR A 703 3.71 -6.26 -11.77
CA TYR A 703 3.15 -7.58 -11.47
C TYR A 703 3.04 -8.41 -12.77
N GLY A 704 2.95 -9.73 -12.65
CA GLY A 704 3.06 -10.65 -13.78
C GLY A 704 1.97 -10.43 -14.85
N SER A 705 2.39 -10.54 -16.13
CA SER A 705 1.50 -10.53 -17.29
C SER A 705 0.67 -11.81 -17.33
N THR A 706 -0.65 -11.77 -17.27
CA THR A 706 -1.51 -12.93 -17.56
C THR A 706 -1.85 -12.99 -19.06
N GLU A 707 -1.68 -14.19 -19.64
CA GLU A 707 -2.08 -14.45 -21.02
C GLU A 707 -3.61 -14.60 -21.13
N PRO A 708 -4.22 -14.42 -22.31
CA PRO A 708 -5.67 -14.59 -22.46
C PRO A 708 -6.19 -15.97 -22.05
N SER A 709 -5.32 -16.99 -22.09
CA SER A 709 -5.65 -18.36 -21.66
C SER A 709 -5.59 -18.56 -20.14
N GLU A 710 -5.01 -17.62 -19.41
CA GLU A 710 -4.79 -17.63 -17.95
C GLU A 710 -5.88 -16.83 -17.21
N MET A 711 -7.10 -16.80 -17.73
CA MET A 711 -8.23 -16.17 -17.04
C MET A 711 -8.44 -16.78 -15.64
N ASP A 712 -8.71 -15.94 -14.64
CA ASP A 712 -8.86 -16.33 -13.22
C ASP A 712 -7.54 -16.77 -12.53
N PHE A 713 -6.40 -16.51 -13.18
CA PHE A 713 -5.11 -16.57 -12.51
C PHE A 713 -4.90 -15.28 -11.73
N SER A 714 -4.15 -15.39 -10.65
CA SER A 714 -3.57 -14.26 -9.96
C SER A 714 -2.06 -14.26 -10.16
N THR A 715 -1.47 -13.11 -9.88
CA THR A 715 -0.04 -12.97 -9.70
C THR A 715 0.25 -12.81 -8.22
N GLU A 716 1.00 -13.75 -7.66
CA GLU A 716 1.42 -13.80 -6.26
C GLU A 716 2.89 -13.38 -6.15
N LYS A 717 3.28 -12.63 -5.11
CA LYS A 717 4.68 -12.36 -4.84
C LYS A 717 5.38 -13.61 -4.31
N TYR A 718 6.50 -14.00 -4.91
CA TYR A 718 7.29 -15.12 -4.38
C TYR A 718 7.80 -14.82 -2.96
N ASP A 719 8.14 -13.56 -2.70
CA ASP A 719 8.48 -13.00 -1.40
C ASP A 719 7.80 -11.63 -1.31
N PRO A 720 6.90 -11.38 -0.33
CA PRO A 720 6.14 -10.13 -0.26
C PRO A 720 7.02 -8.88 -0.23
N THR A 721 8.25 -9.03 0.29
CA THR A 721 9.24 -7.97 0.43
C THR A 721 10.01 -7.64 -0.85
N HIS A 722 9.88 -8.43 -1.91
CA HIS A 722 10.63 -8.27 -3.15
C HIS A 722 9.73 -8.07 -4.38
N TYR A 723 10.33 -7.92 -5.56
CA TYR A 723 9.62 -7.69 -6.83
C TYR A 723 9.44 -8.97 -7.66
N THR A 724 9.77 -10.15 -7.11
CA THR A 724 9.63 -11.42 -7.82
C THR A 724 8.17 -11.88 -7.79
N TRP A 725 7.55 -12.00 -8.96
CA TRP A 725 6.15 -12.42 -9.11
C TRP A 725 6.05 -13.81 -9.74
N VAL A 726 5.05 -14.57 -9.31
CA VAL A 726 4.72 -15.90 -9.81
C VAL A 726 3.23 -15.95 -10.13
N LYS A 727 2.86 -16.61 -11.23
CA LYS A 727 1.45 -16.79 -11.59
C LYS A 727 0.86 -18.00 -10.88
N SER A 728 -0.38 -17.86 -10.43
CA SER A 728 -1.12 -18.90 -9.72
C SER A 728 -2.50 -19.10 -10.33
N ALA A 729 -2.84 -20.35 -10.65
CA ALA A 729 -4.17 -20.73 -11.11
C ALA A 729 -5.19 -20.89 -9.96
N LYS A 730 -4.73 -20.71 -8.72
CA LYS A 730 -5.47 -20.91 -7.47
C LYS A 730 -5.25 -19.68 -6.60
N PRO A 731 -5.97 -18.58 -6.89
CA PRO A 731 -5.80 -17.36 -6.13
C PRO A 731 -6.05 -17.56 -4.64
N THR A 732 -5.29 -16.85 -3.81
CA THR A 732 -5.30 -16.97 -2.34
C THR A 732 -6.25 -16.00 -1.64
N PHE A 733 -7.22 -15.44 -2.36
CA PHE A 733 -8.20 -14.57 -1.73
C PHE A 733 -9.14 -15.29 -0.76
N GLY A 734 -9.30 -14.75 0.44
CA GLY A 734 -10.36 -15.15 1.37
C GLY A 734 -10.09 -14.66 2.79
N GLY A 735 -11.14 -14.34 3.53
CA GLY A 735 -11.03 -13.64 4.82
C GLY A 735 -10.43 -14.44 6.00
N THR A 736 -9.66 -15.49 5.72
CA THR A 736 -8.92 -16.31 6.68
C THR A 736 -7.46 -16.46 6.27
N GLU A 737 -6.55 -16.54 7.25
CA GLU A 737 -5.10 -16.66 7.01
C GLU A 737 -4.74 -17.84 6.09
N ALA A 738 -5.45 -18.96 6.22
CA ALA A 738 -5.21 -20.15 5.41
C ALA A 738 -5.56 -19.95 3.94
N LYS A 739 -6.54 -19.09 3.64
CA LYS A 739 -6.88 -18.74 2.25
C LYS A 739 -5.87 -17.73 1.72
N ALA A 740 -5.56 -16.69 2.49
CA ALA A 740 -4.57 -15.64 2.19
C ALA A 740 -3.10 -16.11 2.09
N HIS A 741 -2.83 -17.37 2.44
CA HIS A 741 -1.49 -17.92 2.37
C HIS A 741 -1.07 -18.22 0.93
N ASN A 742 -0.33 -17.29 0.37
CA ASN A 742 0.38 -17.36 -0.91
C ASN A 742 0.93 -18.77 -1.22
N HIS A 743 0.56 -19.32 -2.37
CA HIS A 743 0.90 -20.68 -2.77
C HIS A 743 2.31 -20.78 -3.36
N SER A 744 2.85 -19.65 -3.79
CA SER A 744 4.24 -19.52 -4.27
C SER A 744 5.25 -19.61 -3.13
N PHE A 745 4.81 -19.49 -1.87
CA PHE A 745 5.67 -19.65 -0.70
C PHE A 745 6.32 -21.06 -0.67
N PRO A 746 7.66 -21.15 -0.57
CA PRO A 746 8.35 -22.44 -0.60
C PRO A 746 7.97 -23.30 0.61
N ARG A 747 7.74 -24.60 0.36
CA ARG A 747 7.47 -25.60 1.41
C ARG A 747 8.77 -25.87 2.21
N GLY A 748 9.04 -25.09 3.26
CA GLY A 748 10.23 -25.23 4.11
C GLY A 748 10.30 -24.23 5.28
N LYS A 749 11.35 -24.30 6.11
CA LYS A 749 11.62 -23.32 7.19
C LYS A 749 12.08 -21.99 6.57
N MET A 750 11.11 -21.15 6.20
CA MET A 750 11.32 -19.79 5.70
C MET A 750 11.78 -18.86 6.81
N VAL A 751 12.62 -17.88 6.47
CA VAL A 751 12.91 -16.75 7.35
C VAL A 751 11.80 -15.73 7.14
N LYS A 752 10.89 -15.65 8.11
CA LYS A 752 9.79 -14.67 8.05
C LYS A 752 10.39 -13.27 7.89
N PRO A 753 9.95 -12.48 6.90
CA PRO A 753 10.30 -11.08 6.84
C PRO A 753 9.80 -10.41 8.13
N HIS A 754 10.56 -9.45 8.63
CA HIS A 754 10.27 -8.84 9.91
C HIS A 754 10.68 -7.37 9.86
N ILE A 755 9.69 -6.50 10.05
CA ILE A 755 9.86 -5.06 10.21
C ILE A 755 9.47 -4.72 11.65
N LYS A 756 10.37 -4.06 12.38
CA LYS A 756 10.22 -3.83 13.82
C LYS A 756 9.41 -2.56 14.11
N ASN A 757 9.54 -1.55 13.26
CA ASN A 757 8.98 -0.21 13.47
C ASN A 757 9.31 0.34 14.87
N ASN A 758 10.58 0.23 15.28
CA ASN A 758 11.10 0.68 16.58
C ASN A 758 12.64 0.71 16.51
N PRO A 759 13.35 1.54 17.29
CA PRO A 759 14.81 1.55 17.31
C PRO A 759 15.40 0.16 17.57
N PHE A 760 16.53 -0.13 16.92
CA PHE A 760 17.39 -1.26 17.21
C PHE A 760 17.79 -1.27 18.69
N SER A 761 17.54 -2.39 19.37
CA SER A 761 17.93 -2.55 20.77
C SER A 761 19.43 -2.86 20.87
N THR A 762 19.94 -3.64 19.91
CA THR A 762 21.36 -4.01 19.81
C THR A 762 21.78 -4.07 18.34
N ILE A 763 23.08 -3.94 18.08
CA ILE A 763 23.63 -4.04 16.71
C ILE A 763 23.36 -5.43 16.10
N GLY A 764 23.21 -6.47 16.93
CA GLY A 764 22.92 -7.82 16.44
C GLY A 764 21.55 -7.96 15.80
N GLU A 765 20.59 -7.06 16.08
CA GLU A 765 19.28 -7.06 15.41
C GLU A 765 19.37 -6.78 13.90
N ILE A 766 20.49 -6.21 13.40
CA ILE A 766 20.79 -6.11 11.96
C ILE A 766 20.60 -7.46 11.25
N GLN A 767 20.82 -8.58 11.93
CA GLN A 767 20.63 -9.92 11.36
C GLN A 767 19.18 -10.20 10.91
N LEU A 768 18.20 -9.45 11.42
CA LEU A 768 16.77 -9.58 11.11
C LEU A 768 16.36 -8.72 9.90
N VAL A 769 17.23 -7.79 9.48
CA VAL A 769 16.97 -6.93 8.33
C VAL A 769 17.02 -7.74 7.04
N ARG A 770 16.05 -7.46 6.16
CA ARG A 770 15.90 -8.13 4.87
C ARG A 770 17.07 -7.80 3.95
N LYS A 771 17.62 -8.81 3.28
CA LYS A 771 18.57 -8.61 2.16
C LYS A 771 17.82 -8.33 0.86
N SER A 772 18.57 -8.19 -0.24
CA SER A 772 18.00 -8.06 -1.59
C SER A 772 17.67 -9.42 -2.25
N GLU A 773 18.13 -10.52 -1.67
CA GLU A 773 17.73 -11.87 -2.07
C GLU A 773 16.43 -12.32 -1.40
N ASP A 774 15.58 -13.01 -2.17
CA ASP A 774 14.32 -13.58 -1.68
C ASP A 774 14.56 -14.51 -0.48
N TRP A 775 13.79 -14.31 0.59
CA TRP A 775 13.83 -15.17 1.79
C TRP A 775 15.14 -15.14 2.61
N GLU A 776 15.99 -14.13 2.43
CA GLU A 776 17.24 -13.98 3.18
C GLU A 776 17.32 -12.70 4.03
N ASN A 777 17.90 -12.81 5.24
CA ASN A 777 18.27 -11.68 6.08
C ASN A 777 19.80 -11.56 6.19
N ILE A 778 20.33 -10.45 6.72
CA ILE A 778 21.79 -10.20 6.80
C ILE A 778 22.54 -11.34 7.52
N GLY A 779 21.90 -11.98 8.50
CA GLY A 779 22.47 -13.06 9.30
C GLY A 779 22.25 -14.47 8.76
N THR A 780 21.75 -14.64 7.53
CA THR A 780 21.49 -15.95 6.92
C THR A 780 22.35 -16.21 5.68
N LYS A 781 22.84 -17.45 5.56
CA LYS A 781 23.31 -18.10 4.33
C LYS A 781 22.09 -18.68 3.59
N SER A 782 22.29 -19.01 2.33
CA SER A 782 21.28 -19.66 1.48
C SER A 782 20.50 -20.76 2.19
N LYS A 783 19.16 -20.71 2.05
CA LYS A 783 18.19 -21.60 2.69
C LYS A 783 18.14 -21.51 4.23
N GLY A 784 18.26 -20.30 4.79
CA GLY A 784 17.99 -20.03 6.21
C GLY A 784 19.04 -20.56 7.22
N LYS A 785 20.22 -20.99 6.75
CA LYS A 785 21.33 -21.38 7.64
C LYS A 785 21.97 -20.13 8.23
N ALA A 786 22.39 -20.10 9.49
CA ALA A 786 23.05 -18.92 10.06
C ALA A 786 24.36 -18.57 9.32
N GLY A 787 24.56 -17.29 9.03
CA GLY A 787 25.76 -16.71 8.43
C GLY A 787 26.21 -15.47 9.20
N THR A 788 27.50 -15.40 9.55
CA THR A 788 28.04 -14.29 10.35
C THR A 788 28.78 -13.25 9.52
N ARG A 789 29.06 -13.52 8.23
CA ARG A 789 29.99 -12.71 7.41
C ARG A 789 29.57 -11.24 7.30
N ALA A 790 28.33 -10.98 6.84
CA ALA A 790 27.84 -9.61 6.65
C ALA A 790 27.65 -8.90 8.00
N LEU A 791 27.02 -9.57 8.97
CA LEU A 791 26.88 -9.03 10.33
C LEU A 791 28.24 -8.66 10.94
N LYS A 792 29.26 -9.53 10.81
CA LYS A 792 30.62 -9.30 11.32
C LYS A 792 31.27 -8.09 10.65
N ALA A 793 31.13 -7.97 9.33
CA ALA A 793 31.70 -6.86 8.57
C ALA A 793 31.08 -5.51 9.00
N ILE A 794 29.77 -5.51 9.26
CA ILE A 794 28.97 -4.33 9.56
C ILE A 794 29.06 -3.93 11.04
N ALA A 795 28.94 -4.88 11.96
CA ALA A 795 28.72 -4.63 13.39
C ALA A 795 29.86 -3.85 14.08
N LYS A 796 31.07 -3.84 13.51
CA LYS A 796 32.19 -3.06 14.06
C LYS A 796 32.06 -1.55 13.86
N PHE A 797 31.22 -1.10 12.93
CA PHE A 797 31.08 0.32 12.57
C PHE A 797 29.86 1.01 13.20
N PHE A 798 28.92 0.22 13.71
CA PHE A 798 27.67 0.71 14.25
C PHE A 798 27.65 0.62 15.77
N THR A 799 26.90 1.53 16.39
CA THR A 799 26.45 1.44 17.77
C THR A 799 24.93 1.63 17.84
N THR A 800 24.32 1.32 18.97
CA THR A 800 22.95 1.77 19.31
C THR A 800 22.96 2.80 20.44
N ALA A 801 24.14 3.18 20.94
CA ALA A 801 24.29 4.10 22.06
C ALA A 801 24.20 5.57 21.65
N GLY A 802 23.46 6.31 22.46
CA GLY A 802 23.29 7.74 22.32
C GLY A 802 22.38 8.26 23.40
N VAL A 803 22.28 9.59 23.46
CA VAL A 803 21.41 10.26 24.43
C VAL A 803 20.26 10.88 23.66
N ARG A 804 19.06 10.34 23.88
CA ARG A 804 17.81 10.91 23.42
C ARG A 804 17.40 12.04 24.38
N LEU A 805 17.02 13.18 23.82
CA LEU A 805 16.63 14.38 24.52
C LEU A 805 15.17 14.69 24.18
N ASP A 806 14.25 14.14 24.97
CA ASP A 806 12.82 14.31 24.77
C ASP A 806 12.38 15.65 25.38
N PRO A 807 11.68 16.52 24.63
CA PRO A 807 11.34 17.87 25.08
C PRO A 807 10.22 17.92 26.12
N GLU A 808 9.45 16.83 26.27
CA GLU A 808 8.38 16.70 27.25
C GLU A 808 8.85 16.19 28.62
N GLU A 809 10.15 15.91 28.78
CA GLU A 809 10.70 15.43 30.03
C GLU A 809 10.49 16.39 31.19
N LYS A 810 10.38 15.80 32.39
CA LYS A 810 10.31 16.57 33.64
C LYS A 810 11.60 17.38 33.78
N ASP A 811 11.48 18.69 33.99
CA ASP A 811 12.58 19.66 34.14
C ASP A 811 13.21 20.21 32.86
N VAL A 812 12.62 19.93 31.69
CA VAL A 812 12.98 20.63 30.44
C VAL A 812 12.31 22.00 30.41
N HIS A 813 13.10 23.03 30.17
CA HIS A 813 12.57 24.36 29.96
C HIS A 813 12.30 24.59 28.47
N THR A 814 11.04 24.87 28.13
CA THR A 814 10.59 25.08 26.75
C THR A 814 10.07 26.50 26.56
N ILE A 815 10.42 27.12 25.42
CA ILE A 815 9.94 28.45 25.02
C ILE A 815 9.57 28.40 23.54
N GLY A 816 8.48 29.09 23.17
CA GLY A 816 8.11 29.32 21.77
C GLY A 816 7.05 28.33 21.25
N TRP A 817 7.51 27.28 20.56
CA TRP A 817 6.66 26.34 19.85
C TRP A 817 5.63 25.65 20.76
N LYS A 818 4.47 25.32 20.21
CA LYS A 818 3.32 24.78 20.95
C LYS A 818 3.39 23.25 21.05
N PRO A 819 2.98 22.64 22.16
CA PRO A 819 2.89 21.18 22.24
C PRO A 819 1.69 20.63 21.45
N ALA A 820 1.92 19.54 20.74
CA ALA A 820 0.90 18.70 20.11
C ALA A 820 0.47 17.54 21.03
N PHE A 821 0.51 17.75 22.34
CA PHE A 821 0.15 16.77 23.35
C PHE A 821 -0.36 17.49 24.59
N SER A 822 -1.11 16.78 25.43
CA SER A 822 -1.59 17.34 26.70
C SER A 822 -1.99 16.24 27.68
N THR A 823 -2.30 16.67 28.90
CA THR A 823 -3.00 15.89 29.92
C THR A 823 -4.50 16.18 29.86
N ILE A 824 -5.32 15.15 30.08
CA ILE A 824 -6.77 15.22 30.14
C ILE A 824 -7.22 15.78 31.49
N THR A 825 -8.08 16.80 31.47
CA THR A 825 -8.68 17.40 32.68
C THR A 825 -10.14 17.06 32.87
N ALA A 826 -10.85 16.79 31.77
CA ALA A 826 -12.23 16.34 31.78
C ALA A 826 -12.53 15.57 30.48
N HIS A 827 -13.53 14.70 30.51
CA HIS A 827 -14.02 13.98 29.33
C HIS A 827 -15.54 13.82 29.38
N LYS A 828 -16.18 13.75 28.20
CA LYS A 828 -17.61 13.48 28.04
C LYS A 828 -17.83 12.72 26.74
N GLY A 829 -18.12 11.42 26.84
CA GLY A 829 -18.21 10.54 25.67
C GLY A 829 -16.90 10.55 24.88
N ASN A 830 -16.97 10.79 23.57
CA ASN A 830 -15.81 10.82 22.68
C ASN A 830 -15.04 12.17 22.69
N ARG A 831 -15.36 13.09 23.61
CA ARG A 831 -14.71 14.39 23.71
C ARG A 831 -13.86 14.48 24.97
N ILE A 832 -12.62 14.94 24.83
CA ILE A 832 -11.69 15.22 25.93
C ILE A 832 -11.37 16.72 26.00
N THR A 833 -11.17 17.22 27.21
CA THR A 833 -10.71 18.58 27.52
C THR A 833 -9.32 18.52 28.13
N CYS A 834 -8.50 19.51 27.80
CA CYS A 834 -7.05 19.46 27.97
C CYS A 834 -6.58 20.57 28.91
N ALA A 835 -5.57 20.30 29.75
CA ALA A 835 -5.05 21.28 30.71
C ALA A 835 -4.34 22.47 30.05
N ASN A 836 -3.41 22.18 29.14
CA ASN A 836 -2.40 23.16 28.67
C ASN A 836 -2.42 23.35 27.15
N ALA A 837 -3.48 22.88 26.48
CA ALA A 837 -3.65 23.07 25.05
C ALA A 837 -4.08 24.51 24.73
N LYS A 838 -3.41 25.13 23.76
CA LYS A 838 -3.72 26.46 23.18
C LYS A 838 -3.69 26.39 21.66
N TRP A 839 -4.50 25.47 21.13
CA TRP A 839 -4.52 25.13 19.72
C TRP A 839 -5.40 26.07 18.91
N GLU A 840 -5.20 26.11 17.61
CA GLU A 840 -6.15 26.77 16.72
C GLU A 840 -7.37 25.84 16.53
N PRO A 841 -8.62 26.34 16.57
CA PRO A 841 -9.80 25.50 16.34
C PRO A 841 -9.72 24.76 15.00
N GLY A 842 -10.01 23.46 15.02
CA GLY A 842 -9.99 22.60 13.84
C GLY A 842 -8.61 22.11 13.40
N ILE A 843 -7.51 22.55 14.03
CA ILE A 843 -6.15 22.23 13.57
C ILE A 843 -5.84 20.73 13.56
N TRP A 844 -6.43 19.97 14.47
CA TRP A 844 -6.25 18.51 14.57
C TRP A 844 -7.32 17.71 13.85
N LYS A 845 -8.23 18.35 13.11
CA LYS A 845 -9.25 17.63 12.36
C LYS A 845 -8.59 16.69 11.34
N ASP A 846 -9.15 15.48 11.22
CA ASP A 846 -8.68 14.39 10.34
C ASP A 846 -7.29 13.84 10.70
N GLN A 847 -6.73 14.25 11.85
CA GLN A 847 -5.50 13.72 12.44
C GLN A 847 -5.80 12.56 13.42
N THR A 848 -4.76 12.05 14.07
CA THR A 848 -4.89 10.98 15.06
C THR A 848 -4.60 11.50 16.46
N LEU A 849 -5.39 11.02 17.44
CA LEU A 849 -5.09 11.10 18.86
C LEU A 849 -4.48 9.79 19.32
N ARG A 850 -3.31 9.84 19.96
CA ARG A 850 -2.67 8.68 20.57
C ARG A 850 -2.62 8.82 22.08
N MET A 851 -3.11 7.80 22.77
CA MET A 851 -3.05 7.73 24.22
C MET A 851 -1.66 7.24 24.68
N ASN A 852 -0.99 8.01 25.52
CA ASN A 852 0.37 7.73 26.01
C ASN A 852 0.36 7.12 27.43
N SER A 853 -0.76 7.23 28.14
CA SER A 853 -1.00 6.59 29.44
C SER A 853 -2.45 6.10 29.59
N GLY A 854 -2.76 5.52 30.76
CA GLY A 854 -4.10 5.09 31.10
C GLY A 854 -4.53 3.76 30.46
N ASN A 855 -5.82 3.44 30.58
CA ASN A 855 -6.41 2.19 30.09
C ASN A 855 -6.35 2.05 28.57
N CYS A 856 -6.32 3.18 27.87
CA CYS A 856 -6.16 3.25 26.44
C CYS A 856 -4.69 3.46 26.00
N LYS A 857 -3.68 3.28 26.86
CA LYS A 857 -2.27 3.44 26.44
C LYS A 857 -1.95 2.66 25.15
N GLY A 858 -1.33 3.35 24.19
CA GLY A 858 -0.97 2.81 22.88
C GLY A 858 -2.11 2.86 21.84
N GLN A 859 -3.34 3.15 22.26
CA GLN A 859 -4.49 3.26 21.37
C GLN A 859 -4.48 4.58 20.58
N LYS A 860 -4.81 4.49 19.29
CA LYS A 860 -4.94 5.59 18.33
C LYS A 860 -6.40 5.78 17.93
N PHE A 861 -6.90 7.01 17.98
CA PHE A 861 -8.28 7.37 17.64
C PHE A 861 -8.31 8.48 16.59
N PRO A 862 -9.19 8.41 15.57
CA PRO A 862 -9.34 9.47 14.58
C PRO A 862 -10.00 10.70 15.19
N VAL A 863 -9.46 11.90 14.91
CA VAL A 863 -9.99 13.17 15.41
C VAL A 863 -10.98 13.77 14.41
N ILE A 864 -12.23 13.97 14.84
CA ILE A 864 -13.29 14.60 14.01
C ILE A 864 -13.25 16.12 14.11
N SER A 865 -12.92 16.63 15.30
CA SER A 865 -12.85 18.07 15.54
C SER A 865 -11.96 18.39 16.72
N SER A 866 -11.41 19.60 16.71
CA SER A 866 -10.66 20.16 17.82
C SER A 866 -11.05 21.62 18.05
N THR A 867 -10.96 22.07 19.29
CA THR A 867 -11.06 23.48 19.69
C THR A 867 -9.71 23.92 20.28
N GLU A 868 -9.66 25.10 20.90
CA GLU A 868 -8.46 25.57 21.58
C GLU A 868 -7.95 24.61 22.67
N ASN A 869 -8.87 23.92 23.36
CA ASN A 869 -8.54 23.07 24.51
C ASN A 869 -9.30 21.73 24.57
N SER A 870 -9.93 21.30 23.48
CA SER A 870 -10.66 20.03 23.46
C SER A 870 -10.55 19.29 22.13
N ILE A 871 -10.56 17.96 22.17
CA ILE A 871 -10.57 17.08 21.00
C ILE A 871 -11.79 16.18 21.06
N THR A 872 -12.43 15.98 19.91
CA THR A 872 -13.49 14.98 19.72
C THR A 872 -12.99 13.92 18.76
N VAL A 873 -13.06 12.65 19.16
CA VAL A 873 -12.68 11.51 18.33
C VAL A 873 -13.88 10.72 17.82
N ASP A 874 -13.66 9.86 16.83
CA ASP A 874 -14.68 8.91 16.34
C ASP A 874 -14.27 7.46 16.52
N GLY A 875 -15.25 6.57 16.42
CA GLY A 875 -15.03 5.15 16.20
C GLY A 875 -14.26 4.47 17.31
N TYR A 876 -13.55 3.42 16.92
CA TYR A 876 -12.77 2.57 17.81
C TYR A 876 -11.29 2.75 17.52
N SER A 877 -10.47 2.51 18.53
CA SER A 877 -9.04 2.67 18.39
C SER A 877 -8.38 1.56 17.60
N VAL A 878 -7.22 1.86 17.04
CA VAL A 878 -6.21 0.87 16.64
C VAL A 878 -5.13 0.87 17.72
N PRO A 879 -4.58 -0.28 18.18
CA PRO A 879 -4.74 -1.64 17.67
C PRO A 879 -5.99 -2.41 18.12
N ASP A 880 -6.54 -2.12 19.30
CA ASP A 880 -7.38 -3.11 20.01
C ASP A 880 -8.87 -2.98 19.73
N GLY A 881 -9.30 -2.03 18.90
CA GLY A 881 -10.72 -1.76 18.68
C GLY A 881 -11.42 -1.36 19.98
N LYS A 882 -10.83 -0.46 20.78
CA LYS A 882 -11.39 -0.01 22.07
C LYS A 882 -12.15 1.30 21.90
N GLN A 883 -13.21 1.49 22.69
CA GLN A 883 -13.80 2.82 22.85
C GLN A 883 -12.86 3.71 23.68
N LEU A 884 -12.98 5.02 23.50
CA LEU A 884 -12.19 5.97 24.27
C LEU A 884 -12.60 5.93 25.75
N MET A 885 -11.79 5.27 26.58
CA MET A 885 -11.95 5.18 28.02
C MET A 885 -10.74 5.80 28.71
N VAL A 886 -10.90 7.04 29.15
CA VAL A 886 -9.82 7.89 29.67
C VAL A 886 -10.16 8.42 31.05
N ASN A 887 -9.14 8.67 31.86
CA ASN A 887 -9.26 9.29 33.17
C ASN A 887 -8.64 10.69 33.19
N ASN A 888 -9.03 11.50 34.17
CA ASN A 888 -8.33 12.75 34.44
C ASN A 888 -6.87 12.44 34.82
N GLY A 889 -5.92 13.16 34.23
CA GLY A 889 -4.49 12.90 34.38
C GLY A 889 -3.88 12.02 33.30
N ASP A 890 -4.69 11.38 32.45
CA ASP A 890 -4.15 10.62 31.31
C ASP A 890 -3.51 11.56 30.28
N LYS A 891 -2.39 11.10 29.70
CA LYS A 891 -1.60 11.82 28.72
C LYS A 891 -1.88 11.28 27.32
N PHE A 892 -1.90 12.17 26.35
CA PHE A 892 -2.07 11.84 24.95
C PHE A 892 -1.28 12.80 24.07
N SER A 893 -0.94 12.37 22.85
CA SER A 893 -0.47 13.22 21.76
C SER A 893 -1.53 13.28 20.66
N VAL A 894 -1.50 14.35 19.88
CA VAL A 894 -2.28 14.55 18.66
C VAL A 894 -1.36 14.93 17.52
N GLY A 895 -1.83 14.65 16.32
CA GLY A 895 -1.11 14.99 15.11
C GLY A 895 -0.85 13.74 14.28
N PRO A 896 0.17 13.79 13.43
CA PRO A 896 0.11 13.01 12.22
C PRO A 896 0.72 11.62 12.42
N GLY A 897 -0.03 10.67 12.98
CA GLY A 897 0.32 9.23 12.96
C GLY A 897 1.44 8.76 13.91
N TYR A 898 2.27 9.65 14.45
CA TYR A 898 3.45 9.30 15.28
C TYR A 898 3.12 8.80 16.68
N ALA A 899 4.10 8.06 17.20
CA ALA A 899 4.11 7.53 18.55
C ALA A 899 4.45 8.59 19.62
N THR A 900 5.10 9.68 19.25
CA THR A 900 5.84 10.55 20.18
C THR A 900 5.14 11.88 20.43
N SER A 901 5.58 12.58 21.46
CA SER A 901 5.02 13.87 21.89
C SER A 901 5.76 14.99 21.17
N MET A 902 5.15 15.62 20.17
CA MET A 902 5.81 16.64 19.36
C MET A 902 5.48 18.07 19.78
N PHE A 903 6.35 19.00 19.41
CA PHE A 903 6.11 20.44 19.40
C PHE A 903 5.97 20.93 17.95
N TYR A 904 5.21 22.00 17.75
CA TYR A 904 5.00 22.58 16.43
C TYR A 904 4.90 24.10 16.43
N THR A 905 5.17 24.70 15.28
CA THR A 905 4.79 26.08 14.96
C THR A 905 4.27 26.19 13.53
N ARG A 906 3.47 27.22 13.27
CA ARG A 906 2.99 27.63 11.93
C ARG A 906 3.49 29.02 11.55
N LYS A 907 4.31 29.63 12.40
CA LYS A 907 4.76 31.00 12.25
C LYS A 907 6.14 31.02 11.60
N GLU A 908 6.29 31.84 10.57
CA GLU A 908 7.57 32.05 9.90
C GLU A 908 8.57 32.74 10.85
N ASN A 909 9.81 32.25 10.86
CA ASN A 909 10.89 32.74 11.73
C ASN A 909 10.57 32.64 13.22
N ASP A 910 9.79 31.63 13.64
CA ASP A 910 9.45 31.42 15.04
C ASP A 910 10.47 30.51 15.72
N ASP A 911 11.00 30.97 16.85
CA ASP A 911 12.04 30.30 17.65
C ASP A 911 11.40 29.33 18.65
N GLY A 912 11.82 28.08 18.60
CA GLY A 912 11.62 27.10 19.67
C GLY A 912 12.93 26.91 20.44
N ILE A 913 12.90 27.02 21.76
CA ILE A 913 14.08 26.84 22.62
C ILE A 913 13.80 25.74 23.63
N TRP A 914 14.71 24.77 23.71
CA TRP A 914 14.67 23.68 24.68
C TRP A 914 15.98 23.65 25.46
N GLU A 915 15.87 23.61 26.79
CA GLU A 915 17.01 23.51 27.71
C GLU A 915 16.81 22.31 28.63
N TRP A 916 17.62 21.28 28.42
CA TRP A 916 17.68 20.10 29.28
C TRP A 916 18.77 20.31 30.31
N LYS A 917 18.40 20.30 31.59
CA LYS A 917 19.33 20.44 32.73
C LYS A 917 19.59 19.07 33.33
N ASN A 918 20.80 18.85 33.87
CA ASN A 918 21.13 17.65 34.65
C ASN A 918 20.92 16.32 33.91
N LYS A 919 21.18 16.28 32.60
CA LYS A 919 21.05 15.07 31.79
C LYS A 919 22.16 14.06 31.98
N GLY A 920 23.21 14.43 32.71
CA GLY A 920 24.41 13.60 32.84
C GLY A 920 25.23 13.54 31.56
N LEU A 921 25.05 14.50 30.64
CA LEU A 921 25.89 14.62 29.45
C LEU A 921 27.35 14.86 29.85
N GLU A 922 28.25 14.08 29.28
CA GLU A 922 29.68 14.30 29.44
C GLU A 922 30.12 15.48 28.58
N ARG A 923 31.21 16.14 28.98
CA ARG A 923 31.73 17.30 28.25
C ARG A 923 32.69 16.85 27.15
N VAL A 924 32.15 16.09 26.20
CA VAL A 924 32.84 15.58 25.01
C VAL A 924 32.13 16.06 23.74
N ASP A 925 32.69 15.69 22.59
CA ASP A 925 32.12 16.02 21.30
C ASP A 925 31.02 15.02 20.91
N TYR A 926 29.88 15.53 20.46
CA TYR A 926 28.74 14.72 20.02
C TYR A 926 28.31 15.13 18.61
N GLY A 927 27.92 14.16 17.80
CA GLY A 927 27.05 14.41 16.65
C GLY A 927 25.64 14.75 17.11
N LEU A 928 25.11 15.88 16.65
CA LEU A 928 23.75 16.33 16.91
C LEU A 928 22.81 15.96 15.76
N TYR A 929 21.72 15.28 16.09
CA TYR A 929 20.64 14.95 15.19
C TYR A 929 19.35 15.57 15.70
N ILE A 930 18.53 16.08 14.78
CA ILE A 930 17.23 16.68 15.09
C ILE A 930 16.17 15.86 14.40
N TYR A 931 15.15 15.47 15.17
CA TYR A 931 13.99 14.72 14.72
C TYR A 931 12.72 15.56 14.78
N GLY A 932 11.81 15.27 13.88
CA GLY A 932 10.50 15.90 13.80
C GLY A 932 9.64 15.09 12.86
N LEU A 933 8.99 15.75 11.91
CA LEU A 933 8.08 15.09 11.00
C LEU A 933 8.22 15.68 9.59
N ASN A 934 8.37 14.78 8.62
CA ASN A 934 8.31 15.05 7.19
C ASN A 934 6.86 14.98 6.65
N ASP A 935 6.00 15.94 6.99
CA ASP A 935 4.58 15.92 6.64
C ASP A 935 4.23 16.58 5.30
N SER A 936 5.23 17.07 4.56
CA SER A 936 5.01 17.74 3.28
C SER A 936 5.93 17.19 2.21
N ILE A 937 5.47 16.17 1.51
CA ILE A 937 6.18 15.60 0.37
C ILE A 937 5.40 15.88 -0.92
N ASP A 938 6.06 16.57 -1.86
CA ASP A 938 5.57 16.69 -3.23
C ASP A 938 6.08 15.47 -3.99
N THR A 939 5.21 14.48 -4.14
CA THR A 939 5.54 13.19 -4.72
C THR A 939 5.08 13.13 -6.17
N THR A 940 6.04 13.27 -7.08
CA THR A 940 5.85 12.80 -8.46
C THR A 940 5.97 11.28 -8.50
N GLU A 941 5.61 10.66 -9.62
CA GLU A 941 5.62 9.20 -9.78
C GLU A 941 7.01 8.55 -9.54
N PHE A 942 8.09 9.31 -9.70
CA PHE A 942 9.48 8.82 -9.63
C PHE A 942 10.37 9.55 -8.65
N LEU A 943 9.98 10.77 -8.27
CA LEU A 943 10.76 11.63 -7.40
C LEU A 943 9.86 12.16 -6.29
N GLU A 944 10.28 11.90 -5.06
CA GLU A 944 9.71 12.50 -3.88
C GLU A 944 10.58 13.69 -3.46
N GLU A 945 10.00 14.89 -3.48
CA GLU A 945 10.66 16.10 -3.02
C GLU A 945 10.11 16.54 -1.66
N ASN A 946 10.97 16.55 -0.65
CA ASN A 946 10.61 17.02 0.69
C ASN A 946 10.44 18.55 0.66
N ASN A 947 9.22 19.00 0.91
CA ASN A 947 8.80 20.39 1.00
C ASN A 947 8.40 20.82 2.41
N ASN A 948 8.94 20.13 3.42
CA ASN A 948 8.83 20.55 4.82
C ASN A 948 9.37 21.96 5.03
N ALA A 949 8.96 22.55 6.15
CA ALA A 949 9.61 23.71 6.72
C ALA A 949 11.13 23.49 6.78
N GLN A 950 11.86 24.55 6.43
CA GLN A 950 13.29 24.58 6.64
C GLN A 950 13.58 24.96 8.09
N LEU A 951 14.61 24.36 8.68
CA LEU A 951 14.98 24.60 10.07
C LEU A 951 16.41 25.12 10.14
N ASP A 952 16.59 26.24 10.84
CA ASP A 952 17.90 26.70 11.30
C ASP A 952 18.09 26.20 12.73
N ILE A 953 19.19 25.48 12.95
CA ILE A 953 19.52 24.89 14.25
C ILE A 953 20.67 25.67 14.86
N ALA A 954 20.54 26.05 16.12
CA ALA A 954 21.62 26.66 16.88
C ALA A 954 21.76 26.00 18.25
N VAL A 955 22.99 25.89 18.73
CA VAL A 955 23.32 25.30 20.03
C VAL A 955 23.94 26.37 20.93
N TYR A 956 23.54 26.39 22.20
CA TYR A 956 24.05 27.38 23.14
C TYR A 956 25.47 27.05 23.57
N ASN A 957 26.38 28.00 23.41
CA ASN A 957 27.75 27.92 23.86
C ASN A 957 27.87 28.51 25.27
N TYR A 958 28.12 27.66 26.26
CA TYR A 958 28.18 28.06 27.67
C TYR A 958 29.44 28.87 28.00
N LYS A 959 30.46 28.86 27.13
CA LYS A 959 31.67 29.66 27.28
C LYS A 959 31.44 31.09 26.77
N THR A 960 30.91 31.25 25.55
CA THR A 960 30.67 32.56 24.94
C THR A 960 29.35 33.21 25.37
N LYS A 961 28.42 32.40 25.92
CA LYS A 961 27.05 32.78 26.28
C LYS A 961 26.20 33.22 25.08
N GLN A 962 26.46 32.66 23.91
CA GLN A 962 25.71 32.92 22.67
C GLN A 962 25.26 31.61 22.03
N PHE A 963 24.34 31.70 21.07
CA PHE A 963 23.94 30.56 20.24
C PHE A 963 24.83 30.49 19.00
N ASP A 964 25.50 29.35 18.80
CA ASP A 964 26.30 29.07 17.62
C ASP A 964 25.41 28.34 16.60
N SER A 965 25.40 28.82 15.35
CA SER A 965 24.57 28.25 14.27
C SER A 965 25.21 26.97 13.73
N MET A 966 24.36 25.98 13.44
CA MET A 966 24.78 24.70 12.88
C MET A 966 24.68 24.71 11.34
N PRO A 967 25.53 23.93 10.63
CA PRO A 967 26.75 23.32 11.15
C PRO A 967 27.77 24.38 11.59
N LEU A 968 28.55 24.07 12.63
CA LEU A 968 29.66 24.92 13.08
C LEU A 968 30.67 25.16 11.94
N SER A 969 31.33 26.31 11.93
CA SER A 969 32.18 26.76 10.81
C SER A 969 33.37 25.83 10.52
N ASP A 970 33.90 25.15 11.53
CA ASP A 970 34.95 24.15 11.42
C ASP A 970 34.45 22.85 10.75
N ASN A 971 33.23 22.41 11.07
CA ASN A 971 32.57 21.29 10.37
C ASN A 971 32.33 21.59 8.88
N SER A 972 32.22 22.87 8.52
CA SER A 972 31.88 23.34 7.17
C SER A 972 33.04 23.30 6.17
N SER A 973 34.28 23.18 6.66
CA SER A 973 35.52 23.32 5.90
C SER A 973 36.20 21.99 5.54
N GLN A 974 35.65 20.86 6.00
CA GLN A 974 36.27 19.53 5.85
C GLN A 974 35.68 18.67 4.71
N ASP A 975 35.53 19.20 3.51
CA ASP A 975 35.46 18.35 2.31
C ASP A 975 36.88 17.85 1.94
N THR A 976 37.58 17.24 2.90
CA THR A 976 39.00 16.86 2.74
C THR A 976 39.18 15.55 1.98
N GLY A 977 38.12 15.03 1.32
CA GLY A 977 38.16 13.71 0.68
C GLY A 977 38.38 12.54 1.66
N LYS A 978 38.26 12.75 2.98
CA LYS A 978 38.39 11.68 3.98
C LYS A 978 37.07 10.92 4.14
N ASP A 979 37.14 9.60 4.17
CA ASP A 979 36.01 8.67 4.28
C ASP A 979 35.39 8.62 5.70
N ASP A 980 35.11 9.78 6.30
CA ASP A 980 34.40 9.88 7.58
C ASP A 980 32.87 10.00 7.36
N PRO A 981 32.04 9.18 8.04
CA PRO A 981 30.58 9.30 7.97
C PRO A 981 30.00 10.58 8.60
N TYR A 982 30.76 11.36 9.37
CA TYR A 982 30.32 12.63 9.94
C TYR A 982 30.67 13.85 9.05
N ASN A 983 31.44 13.66 7.97
CA ASN A 983 31.79 14.73 7.02
C ASN A 983 30.79 14.84 5.83
N ILE A 984 29.50 14.62 6.05
CA ILE A 984 28.46 14.60 4.99
C ILE A 984 27.63 15.90 4.97
N VAL A 985 27.86 16.82 5.91
CA VAL A 985 27.04 18.03 6.03
C VAL A 985 27.34 18.96 4.86
N LYS A 986 26.33 19.21 4.01
CA LYS A 986 26.41 20.28 3.01
C LYS A 986 26.51 21.61 3.72
N ASN A 987 27.23 22.56 3.14
CA ASN A 987 27.47 23.89 3.71
C ASN A 987 26.22 24.80 3.68
N THR A 988 25.08 24.29 4.16
CA THR A 988 23.77 24.93 4.15
C THR A 988 23.25 25.00 5.58
N HIS A 989 23.10 26.20 6.14
CA HIS A 989 22.54 26.41 7.49
C HIS A 989 21.08 25.98 7.64
N ARG A 990 20.34 25.92 6.52
CA ARG A 990 18.93 25.51 6.47
C ARG A 990 18.81 24.03 6.19
N HIS A 991 18.26 23.31 7.15
CA HIS A 991 18.01 21.88 7.06
C HIS A 991 16.54 21.58 6.73
N LYS A 992 16.28 20.37 6.21
CA LYS A 992 14.94 19.82 6.04
C LYS A 992 14.96 18.39 6.56
N TYR A 993 13.84 17.93 7.13
CA TYR A 993 13.70 16.52 7.50
C TYR A 993 13.87 15.61 6.27
N GLU A 994 14.65 14.54 6.44
CA GLU A 994 14.71 13.44 5.47
C GLU A 994 13.48 12.53 5.62
N LYS A 995 13.40 11.47 4.80
CA LYS A 995 12.34 10.45 4.91
C LYS A 995 12.31 9.77 6.28
N SER A 996 13.46 9.62 6.92
CA SER A 996 13.58 9.04 8.25
C SER A 996 13.24 10.04 9.37
N ASP A 997 12.54 11.13 9.04
CA ASP A 997 12.07 12.18 9.96
C ASP A 997 13.15 12.89 10.79
N GLY A 998 14.41 12.73 10.38
CA GLY A 998 15.55 13.32 11.05
C GLY A 998 16.59 13.83 10.07
N PHE A 999 17.50 14.65 10.56
CA PHE A 999 18.69 15.05 9.82
C PHE A 999 19.87 15.27 10.78
N TYR A 1000 21.07 15.16 10.23
CA TYR A 1000 22.30 15.42 10.94
C TYR A 1000 22.68 16.92 10.87
N CYS A 1001 22.91 17.55 12.03
CA CYS A 1001 23.21 18.98 12.15
C CYS A 1001 24.72 19.29 12.13
N GLY A 1002 25.57 18.31 12.46
CA GLY A 1002 27.00 18.52 12.67
C GLY A 1002 27.47 18.08 14.06
N VAL A 1003 28.74 18.33 14.36
CA VAL A 1003 29.35 18.03 15.66
C VAL A 1003 29.21 19.23 16.58
N ILE A 1004 28.85 18.99 17.84
CA ILE A 1004 28.89 19.96 18.94
C ILE A 1004 30.04 19.61 19.87
N HIS A 1005 30.74 20.63 20.39
CA HIS A 1005 31.88 20.48 21.30
C HIS A 1005 31.56 20.63 22.79
N LYS A 1006 32.53 20.32 23.65
CA LYS A 1006 32.47 20.41 25.13
C LYS A 1006 32.00 21.75 25.72
N GLU A 1007 32.15 22.86 25.01
CA GLU A 1007 31.65 24.19 25.38
C GLU A 1007 30.13 24.33 25.23
N HIS A 1008 29.49 23.47 24.43
CA HIS A 1008 28.04 23.42 24.25
C HIS A 1008 27.33 22.55 25.29
N ILE A 1009 28.10 21.81 26.10
CA ILE A 1009 27.59 21.05 27.24
C ILE A 1009 27.74 21.89 28.50
N SER A 1010 26.62 22.08 29.20
CA SER A 1010 26.56 22.92 30.39
C SER A 1010 27.40 22.34 31.54
N PRO A 1011 27.88 23.18 32.48
CA PRO A 1011 28.53 22.69 33.70
C PRO A 1011 27.65 21.74 34.54
N ALA A 1012 26.32 21.85 34.39
CA ALA A 1012 25.35 20.98 35.02
C ALA A 1012 24.98 19.77 34.13
N HIS A 1013 25.86 19.38 33.20
CA HIS A 1013 25.70 18.20 32.34
C HIS A 1013 24.41 18.23 31.51
N GLY A 1014 24.06 19.39 30.99
CA GLY A 1014 22.87 19.65 30.17
C GLY A 1014 23.21 20.28 28.82
N ILE A 1015 22.19 20.58 28.03
CA ILE A 1015 22.32 21.22 26.71
C ILE A 1015 21.14 22.13 26.45
N LYS A 1016 21.38 23.18 25.65
CA LYS A 1016 20.34 24.11 25.22
C LYS A 1016 20.41 24.29 23.72
N ILE A 1017 19.29 24.07 23.04
CA ILE A 1017 19.18 24.19 21.59
C ILE A 1017 18.09 25.20 21.23
N LYS A 1018 18.24 25.79 20.05
CA LYS A 1018 17.25 26.66 19.42
C LYS A 1018 16.98 26.15 18.01
N VAL A 1019 15.70 26.02 17.67
CA VAL A 1019 15.21 25.64 16.34
C VAL A 1019 14.39 26.81 15.81
N THR A 1020 14.75 27.31 14.64
CA THR A 1020 14.05 28.42 13.98
C THR A 1020 13.36 27.88 12.74
N SER A 1021 12.06 28.13 12.60
CA SER A 1021 11.27 27.67 11.47
C SER A 1021 11.31 28.64 10.28
N HIS A 1022 11.39 28.10 9.06
CA HIS A 1022 11.38 28.84 7.82
C HIS A 1022 10.52 28.16 6.76
N ASN A 1023 10.03 28.92 5.79
CA ASN A 1023 9.16 28.50 4.69
C ASN A 1023 7.89 27.75 5.13
N VAL A 1024 7.39 27.98 6.35
CA VAL A 1024 6.11 27.41 6.80
C VAL A 1024 4.94 28.00 6.01
N ASN A 1025 5.07 29.22 5.47
CA ASN A 1025 4.05 29.84 4.62
C ASN A 1025 4.13 29.44 3.15
N ASN A 1026 5.05 28.53 2.75
CA ASN A 1026 5.15 28.07 1.37
C ASN A 1026 3.92 27.24 1.01
N SER A 1027 3.31 27.49 -0.16
CA SER A 1027 2.13 26.77 -0.64
C SER A 1027 2.37 25.27 -0.87
N LYS A 1028 3.64 24.84 -0.98
CA LYS A 1028 4.05 23.44 -1.07
C LYS A 1028 4.39 22.80 0.27
N CYS A 1029 4.38 23.57 1.36
CA CYS A 1029 4.60 23.10 2.73
C CYS A 1029 3.24 22.74 3.38
N SER A 1030 3.26 21.85 4.37
CA SER A 1030 2.12 21.50 5.22
C SER A 1030 1.60 22.68 6.05
N GLY A 1031 2.40 23.75 6.18
CA GLY A 1031 2.13 24.85 7.09
C GLY A 1031 2.64 24.61 8.51
N PHE A 1032 3.38 23.53 8.74
CA PHE A 1032 3.93 23.16 10.04
C PHE A 1032 5.45 23.01 10.00
N ALA A 1033 6.09 23.46 11.06
CA ALA A 1033 7.41 23.02 11.46
C ALA A 1033 7.26 22.17 12.72
N TRP A 1034 7.78 20.95 12.70
CA TRP A 1034 7.69 19.97 13.79
C TRP A 1034 9.02 19.84 14.50
N PHE A 1035 8.99 19.55 15.80
CA PHE A 1035 10.16 19.12 16.57
C PHE A 1035 9.72 18.01 17.51
N ASP A 1036 10.34 16.84 17.38
CA ASP A 1036 10.06 15.68 18.23
C ASP A 1036 11.11 15.57 19.33
N TYR A 1037 12.35 15.25 18.98
CA TYR A 1037 13.45 15.16 19.95
C TYR A 1037 14.79 15.53 19.30
N ALA A 1038 15.79 15.78 20.15
CA ALA A 1038 17.18 15.83 19.74
C ALA A 1038 17.89 14.54 20.15
N TYR A 1039 18.91 14.14 19.38
CA TYR A 1039 19.70 12.95 19.68
C TYR A 1039 21.18 13.24 19.57
N LEU A 1040 21.94 12.81 20.58
CA LEU A 1040 23.38 12.98 20.66
C LEU A 1040 24.08 11.63 20.53
N THR A 1041 25.07 11.53 19.64
CA THR A 1041 25.79 10.29 19.37
C THR A 1041 27.27 10.50 19.04
N PRO A 1042 28.17 9.55 19.37
CA PRO A 1042 27.92 8.39 20.24
C PRO A 1042 27.72 8.85 21.69
N GLY A 1043 26.79 8.20 22.41
CA GLY A 1043 26.65 8.41 23.86
C GLY A 1043 27.73 7.64 24.60
N THR A 1044 28.11 8.07 25.80
CA THR A 1044 28.95 7.24 26.67
C THR A 1044 28.14 6.06 27.21
N VAL A 1045 28.71 4.86 27.15
CA VAL A 1045 28.08 3.66 27.70
C VAL A 1045 28.86 3.20 28.92
N ASN A 1046 28.20 3.28 30.07
CA ASN A 1046 28.76 2.86 31.35
C ASN A 1046 28.53 1.36 31.56
N GLY A 1047 29.51 0.68 32.19
CA GLY A 1047 29.32 -0.69 32.69
C GLY A 1047 29.38 -1.81 31.65
N LYS A 1048 30.00 -1.59 30.48
CA LYS A 1048 30.27 -2.68 29.52
C LYS A 1048 31.36 -3.61 30.07
N ILE A 1049 31.21 -4.91 29.85
CA ILE A 1049 32.17 -5.94 30.25
C ILE A 1049 33.28 -6.01 29.20
N ASN A 1050 34.53 -5.75 29.57
CA ASN A 1050 35.64 -6.00 28.65
C ASN A 1050 35.85 -7.50 28.47
N ILE A 1051 35.52 -8.00 27.28
CA ILE A 1051 35.56 -9.43 26.96
C ILE A 1051 36.98 -10.01 26.88
N ASN A 1052 37.99 -9.15 26.68
CA ASN A 1052 39.40 -9.56 26.69
C ASN A 1052 39.88 -9.90 28.11
N THR A 1053 39.41 -9.17 29.12
CA THR A 1053 39.86 -9.30 30.53
C THR A 1053 38.85 -9.96 31.46
N ALA A 1054 37.58 -10.09 31.06
CA ALA A 1054 36.56 -10.72 31.87
C ALA A 1054 36.86 -12.20 32.16
N SER A 1055 36.66 -12.62 33.42
CA SER A 1055 36.81 -14.02 33.82
C SER A 1055 35.70 -14.90 33.24
N VAL A 1056 35.97 -16.21 33.12
CA VAL A 1056 34.97 -17.20 32.69
C VAL A 1056 33.68 -17.09 33.51
N ARG A 1057 33.78 -16.83 34.82
CA ARG A 1057 32.62 -16.66 35.71
C ARG A 1057 31.74 -15.47 35.29
N VAL A 1058 32.35 -14.32 35.02
CA VAL A 1058 31.62 -13.11 34.57
C VAL A 1058 31.00 -13.37 33.20
N LEU A 1059 31.74 -13.96 32.28
CA LEU A 1059 31.24 -14.30 30.94
C LEU A 1059 30.06 -15.29 30.99
N SER A 1060 30.11 -16.28 31.88
CA SER A 1060 29.02 -17.25 32.05
C SER A 1060 27.74 -16.67 32.66
N ALA A 1061 27.80 -15.45 33.22
CA ALA A 1061 26.63 -14.74 33.73
C ALA A 1061 25.87 -13.98 32.63
N LEU A 1062 26.46 -13.83 31.43
CA LEU A 1062 25.80 -13.19 30.30
C LEU A 1062 24.69 -14.08 29.74
N ASN A 1063 23.62 -13.45 29.26
CA ASN A 1063 22.45 -14.15 28.74
C ASN A 1063 22.85 -15.12 27.61
N SER A 1064 22.38 -16.38 27.71
CA SER A 1064 22.62 -17.44 26.73
C SER A 1064 24.10 -17.89 26.59
N ILE A 1065 25.01 -17.47 27.48
CA ILE A 1065 26.39 -17.97 27.52
C ILE A 1065 26.52 -19.15 28.49
N THR A 1066 26.77 -20.34 27.96
CA THR A 1066 27.06 -21.54 28.78
C THR A 1066 28.49 -21.52 29.32
N SER A 1067 28.79 -22.31 30.34
CA SER A 1067 30.16 -22.42 30.89
C SER A 1067 31.19 -22.83 29.82
N LYS A 1068 30.82 -23.71 28.89
CA LYS A 1068 31.69 -24.10 27.76
C LYS A 1068 31.93 -22.93 26.80
N LEU A 1069 30.88 -22.17 26.49
CA LEU A 1069 30.99 -21.01 25.62
C LEU A 1069 31.80 -19.89 26.27
N ALA A 1070 31.61 -19.64 27.57
CA ALA A 1070 32.41 -18.70 28.35
C ALA A 1070 33.90 -19.08 28.35
N HIS A 1071 34.21 -20.39 28.46
CA HIS A 1071 35.58 -20.90 28.32
C HIS A 1071 36.15 -20.64 26.92
N ASN A 1072 35.37 -20.90 25.86
CA ASN A 1072 35.80 -20.62 24.48
C ASN A 1072 36.05 -19.13 24.26
N ILE A 1073 35.19 -18.25 24.77
CA ILE A 1073 35.38 -16.80 24.73
C ILE A 1073 36.66 -16.40 25.48
N TYR A 1074 36.84 -16.92 26.69
CA TYR A 1074 37.98 -16.58 27.54
C TYR A 1074 39.33 -16.96 26.91
N TYR A 1075 39.41 -18.11 26.25
CA TYR A 1075 40.64 -18.59 25.60
C TYR A 1075 40.76 -18.22 24.11
N GLY A 1076 39.77 -17.53 23.53
CA GLY A 1076 39.80 -17.16 22.11
C GLY A 1076 39.74 -18.36 21.16
N ILE A 1077 38.92 -19.38 21.49
CA ILE A 1077 38.82 -20.63 20.73
C ILE A 1077 37.95 -20.44 19.49
N ASP A 1078 38.54 -20.58 18.31
CA ASP A 1078 37.86 -20.49 17.01
C ASP A 1078 37.03 -21.74 16.68
N ASN A 1079 36.27 -21.70 15.58
CA ASN A 1079 35.47 -22.83 15.11
C ASN A 1079 36.27 -24.11 14.79
N ASN A 1080 37.60 -24.02 14.63
CA ASN A 1080 38.50 -25.16 14.44
C ASN A 1080 39.08 -25.69 15.77
N GLY A 1081 38.74 -25.07 16.90
CA GLY A 1081 39.24 -25.43 18.22
C GLY A 1081 40.59 -24.80 18.58
N GLN A 1082 41.10 -23.85 17.78
CA GLN A 1082 42.40 -23.21 17.98
C GLN A 1082 42.26 -21.92 18.81
N LYS A 1083 43.23 -21.65 19.70
CA LYS A 1083 43.26 -20.46 20.56
C LYS A 1083 43.89 -19.25 19.86
N THR A 1084 43.26 -18.75 18.80
CA THR A 1084 43.85 -17.75 17.89
C THR A 1084 43.12 -16.40 17.89
N LEU A 1085 41.96 -16.30 18.54
CA LEU A 1085 41.10 -15.11 18.42
C LEU A 1085 41.41 -13.98 19.40
N LYS A 1086 42.13 -14.27 20.50
CA LYS A 1086 42.50 -13.26 21.50
C LYS A 1086 43.86 -12.62 21.18
N PRO A 1087 44.02 -11.30 21.44
CA PRO A 1087 42.99 -10.38 21.92
C PRO A 1087 41.95 -10.05 20.84
N TYR A 1088 40.68 -9.98 21.21
CA TYR A 1088 39.61 -9.54 20.31
C TYR A 1088 39.81 -8.06 20.00
N LYS A 1089 40.02 -7.72 18.73
CA LYS A 1089 40.20 -6.33 18.27
C LYS A 1089 38.90 -5.53 18.26
N ASN A 1090 37.78 -6.18 18.00
CA ASN A 1090 36.46 -5.57 17.95
C ASN A 1090 35.40 -6.57 18.47
N ILE A 1091 34.26 -6.06 18.93
CA ILE A 1091 33.17 -6.92 19.45
C ILE A 1091 32.67 -7.92 18.40
N ALA A 1092 32.75 -7.60 17.10
CA ALA A 1092 32.29 -8.49 16.04
C ALA A 1092 33.19 -9.72 15.86
N SER A 1093 34.46 -9.68 16.28
CA SER A 1093 35.37 -10.85 16.32
C SER A 1093 34.86 -11.97 17.23
N VAL A 1094 33.97 -11.65 18.18
CA VAL A 1094 33.34 -12.66 19.05
C VAL A 1094 32.47 -13.62 18.24
N LEU A 1095 31.99 -13.23 17.05
CA LEU A 1095 31.25 -14.11 16.14
C LEU A 1095 32.08 -15.27 15.58
N ASP A 1096 33.41 -15.24 15.71
CA ASP A 1096 34.29 -16.34 15.28
C ASP A 1096 34.50 -17.41 16.37
N VAL A 1097 34.08 -17.11 17.61
CA VAL A 1097 34.24 -18.01 18.75
C VAL A 1097 33.36 -19.25 18.57
N ASN A 1098 33.95 -20.42 18.82
CA ASN A 1098 33.25 -21.68 18.72
C ASN A 1098 32.01 -21.73 19.61
N GLY A 1099 30.84 -21.85 18.98
CA GLY A 1099 29.54 -21.92 19.65
C GLY A 1099 28.82 -20.57 19.80
N ILE A 1100 29.40 -19.45 19.37
CA ILE A 1100 28.68 -18.18 19.24
C ILE A 1100 27.79 -18.22 18.00
N THR A 1101 26.52 -17.86 18.18
CA THR A 1101 25.56 -17.66 17.08
C THR A 1101 25.24 -16.16 16.94
N PRO A 1102 24.75 -15.71 15.77
CA PRO A 1102 24.20 -14.35 15.60
C PRO A 1102 23.16 -13.96 16.65
N GLU A 1103 22.31 -14.92 17.08
CA GLU A 1103 21.31 -14.71 18.12
C GLU A 1103 21.95 -14.45 19.49
N ILE A 1104 22.92 -15.29 19.90
CA ILE A 1104 23.64 -15.11 21.17
C ILE A 1104 24.40 -13.78 21.15
N PHE A 1105 25.10 -13.49 20.05
CA PHE A 1105 25.79 -12.21 19.87
C PHE A 1105 24.83 -11.02 20.01
N GLY A 1106 23.65 -11.07 19.39
CA GLY A 1106 22.65 -10.03 19.52
C GLY A 1106 22.18 -9.79 20.96
N LYS A 1107 22.14 -10.83 21.79
CA LYS A 1107 21.77 -10.72 23.22
C LYS A 1107 22.86 -10.10 24.10
N ILE A 1108 24.14 -10.19 23.70
CA ILE A 1108 25.27 -9.78 24.55
C ILE A 1108 26.06 -8.58 24.01
N CYS A 1109 25.98 -8.26 22.71
CA CYS A 1109 26.86 -7.29 22.06
C CYS A 1109 26.77 -5.87 22.64
N SER A 1110 25.62 -5.47 23.20
CA SER A 1110 25.43 -4.19 23.88
C SER A 1110 26.06 -4.16 25.29
N LEU A 1111 26.34 -5.33 25.88
CA LEU A 1111 26.87 -5.49 27.24
C LEU A 1111 28.38 -5.65 27.27
N ILE A 1112 29.04 -5.81 26.12
CA ILE A 1112 30.47 -6.11 26.02
C ILE A 1112 31.23 -5.01 25.30
N THR A 1113 32.52 -4.89 25.62
CA THR A 1113 33.50 -4.05 24.94
C THR A 1113 34.78 -4.85 24.73
N THR A 1114 35.62 -4.45 23.78
CA THR A 1114 37.00 -4.97 23.64
C THR A 1114 38.05 -4.06 24.27
N ARG A 1115 37.64 -2.89 24.80
CA ARG A 1115 38.54 -1.85 25.31
C ARG A 1115 38.33 -1.54 26.81
N SER A 1116 39.39 -1.03 27.45
CA SER A 1116 39.44 -0.55 28.85
C SER A 1116 40.14 0.82 28.97
N ASP A 1117 39.99 1.69 27.98
CA ASP A 1117 40.86 2.86 27.77
C ASP A 1117 40.37 4.16 28.41
N GLN A 1118 39.16 4.19 28.97
CA GLN A 1118 38.64 5.35 29.68
C GLN A 1118 38.36 5.04 31.14
N PHE A 1119 38.92 5.87 32.03
CA PHE A 1119 38.81 5.73 33.48
C PHE A 1119 38.10 6.95 34.07
N ARG A 1120 37.08 6.73 34.89
CA ARG A 1120 36.49 7.80 35.70
C ARG A 1120 37.26 7.94 36.99
N ILE A 1121 38.00 9.02 37.09
CA ILE A 1121 38.71 9.44 38.29
C ILE A 1121 37.82 10.42 39.05
N ILE A 1122 37.32 9.96 40.20
CA ILE A 1122 36.63 10.80 41.16
C ILE A 1122 37.65 11.23 42.22
N VAL A 1123 38.15 12.46 42.10
CA VAL A 1123 39.01 13.08 43.11
C VAL A 1123 38.12 13.82 44.10
N LYS A 1124 37.98 13.26 45.30
CA LYS A 1124 37.32 13.94 46.42
C LYS A 1124 38.40 14.51 47.34
N ALA A 1125 38.51 15.84 47.35
CA ALA A 1125 39.38 16.56 48.28
C ALA A 1125 38.53 17.08 49.44
N GLU A 1126 38.90 16.70 50.65
CA GLU A 1126 38.26 17.19 51.88
C GLU A 1126 39.34 17.92 52.70
N SER A 1127 39.10 19.19 53.02
CA SER A 1127 39.90 19.90 54.01
C SER A 1127 39.36 19.53 55.38
N ILE A 1128 40.22 19.00 56.23
CA ILE A 1128 39.85 18.50 57.55
C ILE A 1128 40.57 19.29 58.64
N SER A 1129 39.87 19.52 59.74
CA SER A 1129 40.44 19.97 61.00
C SER A 1129 40.60 18.74 61.87
N ASP A 1130 41.85 18.28 62.00
CA ASP A 1130 42.26 17.33 63.02
C ASP A 1130 42.31 18.07 64.36
N LYS A 1131 41.39 17.74 65.26
CA LYS A 1131 41.22 18.46 66.52
C LYS A 1131 42.19 17.98 67.60
N ASN A 1132 42.69 16.74 67.49
CA ASN A 1132 43.62 16.15 68.45
C ASN A 1132 45.07 16.13 67.93
N ASN A 1133 45.31 16.58 66.68
CA ASN A 1133 46.61 16.68 66.01
C ASN A 1133 47.37 15.35 65.95
N ASN A 1134 46.65 14.22 65.93
CA ASN A 1134 47.26 12.89 65.87
C ASN A 1134 47.57 12.43 64.43
N GLY A 1135 47.16 13.20 63.42
CA GLY A 1135 47.34 12.89 62.00
C GLY A 1135 46.35 11.87 61.44
N ASP A 1136 45.32 11.47 62.20
CA ASP A 1136 44.34 10.45 61.83
C ASP A 1136 42.91 11.00 61.97
N PHE A 1137 42.22 11.15 60.83
CA PHE A 1137 40.90 11.78 60.79
C PHE A 1137 39.82 10.88 61.40
N ASN A 1138 39.23 11.34 62.50
CA ASN A 1138 38.17 10.63 63.22
C ASN A 1138 36.97 11.53 63.53
N LEU A 1139 35.90 11.37 62.75
CA LEU A 1139 34.64 12.14 62.89
C LEU A 1139 33.99 11.97 64.28
N THR A 1140 34.17 10.80 64.89
CA THR A 1140 33.62 10.47 66.21
C THR A 1140 34.43 11.06 67.37
N GLU A 1141 35.69 11.44 67.15
CA GLU A 1141 36.56 12.09 68.16
C GLU A 1141 36.56 13.62 68.05
N GLY A 1142 35.75 14.17 67.14
CA GLY A 1142 35.48 15.60 67.05
C GLY A 1142 36.21 16.34 65.93
N ASP A 1143 36.86 15.62 65.02
CA ASP A 1143 37.41 16.19 63.79
C ASP A 1143 36.30 16.70 62.88
N LYS A 1144 36.61 17.74 62.11
CA LYS A 1144 35.62 18.42 61.26
C LYS A 1144 36.07 18.47 59.82
N ILE A 1145 35.14 18.23 58.89
CA ILE A 1145 35.37 18.53 57.48
C ILE A 1145 35.05 20.01 57.28
N LEU A 1146 36.07 20.82 56.99
CA LEU A 1146 35.97 22.27 56.81
C LEU A 1146 35.49 22.63 55.39
N ALA A 1147 35.91 21.87 54.39
CA ALA A 1147 35.50 22.07 53.01
C ALA A 1147 35.53 20.76 52.23
N LYS A 1148 34.66 20.64 51.22
CA LYS A 1148 34.65 19.50 50.28
C LYS A 1148 34.71 20.03 48.86
N SER A 1149 35.63 19.50 48.07
CA SER A 1149 35.67 19.66 46.62
C SER A 1149 35.64 18.28 45.98
N LYS A 1150 34.79 18.11 44.99
CA LYS A 1150 34.71 16.89 44.18
C LYS A 1150 35.06 17.27 42.75
N ILE A 1151 36.19 16.77 42.28
CA ILE A 1151 36.56 16.84 40.87
C ILE A 1151 36.33 15.46 40.29
N GLU A 1152 35.57 15.41 39.23
CA GLU A 1152 35.32 14.19 38.49
C GLU A 1152 35.88 14.38 37.09
N ARG A 1153 36.78 13.49 36.68
CA ARG A 1153 37.46 13.51 35.40
C ARG A 1153 37.36 12.13 34.79
N ILE A 1154 36.95 12.05 33.54
CA ILE A 1154 37.16 10.85 32.73
C ILE A 1154 38.50 11.07 32.02
N ILE A 1155 39.45 10.17 32.23
CA ILE A 1155 40.74 10.18 31.57
C ILE A 1155 40.70 9.14 30.46
N ASP A 1156 40.91 9.59 29.23
CA ASP A 1156 41.12 8.74 28.08
C ASP A 1156 42.62 8.47 27.93
N ARG A 1157 43.01 7.19 27.85
CA ARG A 1157 44.41 6.82 27.62
C ARG A 1157 44.91 7.38 26.28
N ALA A 1158 44.05 7.50 25.27
CA ALA A 1158 44.41 8.07 23.97
C ALA A 1158 44.80 9.55 24.04
N ASP A 1159 44.22 10.31 24.97
CA ASP A 1159 44.54 11.73 25.19
C ASP A 1159 45.85 11.92 25.97
N LEU A 1160 46.39 10.87 26.60
CA LEU A 1160 47.71 10.91 27.27
C LEU A 1160 48.87 10.72 26.29
N PHE A 1161 48.59 10.29 25.05
CA PHE A 1161 49.59 10.02 24.00
C PHE A 1161 49.71 11.13 22.94
N ASN A 1162 48.87 12.17 23.01
CA ASN A 1162 48.99 13.43 22.26
C ASN A 1162 49.52 14.52 23.18
#